data_AF-A0AAD1W2H2-F1
#
_entry.id   AF-A0AAD1W2H2-F1
#
_cell.length_a   1.000
_cell.length_b   1.000
_cell.length_c   1.000
_cell.angle_alpha   90.00
_cell.angle_beta   90.00
_cell.angle_gamma   90.00
#
_symmetry.space_group_name_H-M   'P 1'
#
loop_
_entity.id
_entity.type
_entity.pdbx_description
1 polymer ?
#
loop_
_entity_poly.entity_id
_entity_poly.type
_entity_poly.pdbx_seq_one_letter_code
_entity_poly.pdbx_strand_id
1 'polypeptide(L)'
;MAELMDLPKKVEDWTKDHVKLWAAQSLNIDLNDVEILFKQNVTGEVLQILSKKDLTDMGITHGTALLITHKIKKLITPSQNEKKSINLGSTNKREIAKTKQKIPSKEDVKAKSNDGENESKEPGNLAIKPSKVTCTPYPFDRFNESKCYTQFHFLPPESGTTNYIDPIHEYKEFTNTLNATEEDRKMKFCNEVFRFAAACMNVRTNGTIHFGVRDKPHGQIIGIKIDNTETFVKYIDQMISKYFEIKQVGLAKECIRSPRFVNILSEQNTHSNLVVIEVDVVPKHAYCKDEIFFTYQQNFNETWKMCKNKSCFKRDGESSKDILANVQNNDADYKEFLSCMKARDDARKMAEETHSRSHIKSQDDGLKLKKLITGNRGTLDNSYYKWYILVANKSHPSQTEHLDFMHEIKWFAVLDFDSESLTNGLCKFYRDKRIANLHFPSHYQNNGNEGPESLKLFQQTSWIFCNGRSDLDTKEYEPLNYRSWQKEKAAEVRKLISFLSQKNILERGKFLVVFLLLSAVDDCADPINETFSTFYQELGGIDDILCICENEHTYQKWKDLQVKLDIEDMEDRCIFNLDIKKVNGTILKLKSMIKSSHLFLPSQGSSTIILQEKDKEVMSCLDILCANECEETDWRKMKRNLKNSRQHKRNTFTKEEKLPGGISISQVNPSQGHLSRETFTMH
;
A
#
# COMPACT_ATOMS: atom_id res chain seq x y z
N MET A 1 -29.97 -5.61 -39.96
CA MET A 1 -29.35 -4.28 -39.84
C MET A 1 -30.18 -3.48 -38.87
N ALA A 2 -29.59 -2.89 -37.84
CA ALA A 2 -30.24 -1.88 -37.02
C ALA A 2 -29.71 -0.52 -37.49
N GLU A 3 -30.59 0.45 -37.70
CA GLU A 3 -30.20 1.78 -38.18
C GLU A 3 -29.31 2.48 -37.13
N LEU A 4 -28.30 3.21 -37.60
CA LEU A 4 -27.48 4.04 -36.72
C LEU A 4 -28.37 5.14 -36.11
N MET A 5 -28.35 5.26 -34.79
CA MET A 5 -29.07 6.31 -34.06
C MET A 5 -28.42 7.67 -34.32
N ASP A 6 -29.04 8.49 -35.15
CA ASP A 6 -28.55 9.84 -35.47
C ASP A 6 -29.16 10.88 -34.50
N LEU A 7 -28.79 10.79 -33.22
CA LEU A 7 -29.03 11.88 -32.26
C LEU A 7 -28.06 13.03 -32.55
N PRO A 8 -28.53 14.28 -32.65
CA PRO A 8 -27.65 15.43 -32.88
C PRO A 8 -26.53 15.52 -31.83
N LYS A 9 -25.33 15.95 -32.28
CA LYS A 9 -24.12 15.93 -31.44
C LYS A 9 -24.18 16.84 -30.21
N LYS A 10 -24.97 17.91 -30.26
CA LYS A 10 -25.26 18.76 -29.11
C LYS A 10 -26.66 18.45 -28.58
N VAL A 11 -26.79 18.44 -27.26
CA VAL A 11 -28.10 18.27 -26.59
C VAL A 11 -29.02 19.45 -26.91
N GLU A 12 -28.48 20.66 -27.16
CA GLU A 12 -29.22 21.85 -27.60
C GLU A 12 -30.10 21.57 -28.83
N ASP A 13 -29.60 20.81 -29.81
CA ASP A 13 -30.25 20.55 -31.10
C ASP A 13 -31.36 19.45 -31.03
N TRP A 14 -31.69 18.95 -29.83
CA TRP A 14 -32.63 17.83 -29.70
C TRP A 14 -34.10 18.30 -29.74
N THR A 15 -34.86 17.76 -30.70
CA THR A 15 -36.33 17.86 -30.70
C THR A 15 -36.92 17.05 -29.55
N LYS A 16 -38.21 17.23 -29.26
CA LYS A 16 -38.92 16.38 -28.28
C LYS A 16 -38.93 14.90 -28.67
N ASP A 17 -38.87 14.60 -29.97
CA ASP A 17 -38.75 13.24 -30.49
C ASP A 17 -37.35 12.66 -30.24
N HIS A 18 -36.29 13.47 -30.40
CA HIS A 18 -34.92 13.09 -30.00
C HIS A 18 -34.82 12.86 -28.49
N VAL A 19 -35.45 13.70 -27.66
CA VAL A 19 -35.51 13.52 -26.20
C VAL A 19 -36.26 12.24 -25.82
N LYS A 20 -37.42 11.97 -26.46
CA LYS A 20 -38.19 10.74 -26.28
C LYS A 20 -37.37 9.49 -26.64
N LEU A 21 -36.69 9.52 -27.78
CA LEU A 21 -35.83 8.43 -28.24
C LEU A 21 -34.65 8.19 -27.29
N TRP A 22 -33.95 9.24 -26.88
CA TRP A 22 -32.85 9.15 -25.91
C TRP A 22 -33.32 8.63 -24.54
N ALA A 23 -34.42 9.14 -24.00
CA ALA A 23 -34.93 8.72 -22.69
C ALA A 23 -35.36 7.23 -22.70
N ALA A 24 -36.05 6.79 -23.74
CA ALA A 24 -36.44 5.38 -23.90
C ALA A 24 -35.24 4.45 -24.15
N GLN A 25 -34.36 4.80 -25.09
CA GLN A 25 -33.37 3.85 -25.63
C GLN A 25 -31.98 3.99 -25.02
N SER A 26 -31.53 5.21 -24.68
CA SER A 26 -30.21 5.44 -24.08
C SER A 26 -30.21 5.37 -22.55
N LEU A 27 -31.34 5.68 -21.90
CA LEU A 27 -31.49 5.61 -20.45
C LEU A 27 -32.37 4.45 -19.94
N ASN A 28 -33.08 3.74 -20.83
CA ASN A 28 -33.99 2.65 -20.47
C ASN A 28 -35.03 3.07 -19.42
N ILE A 29 -35.60 4.27 -19.59
CA ILE A 29 -36.61 4.83 -18.69
C ILE A 29 -37.98 4.22 -19.00
N ASP A 30 -38.82 4.10 -17.97
CA ASP A 30 -40.20 3.63 -18.08
C ASP A 30 -40.99 4.43 -19.12
N LEU A 31 -41.72 3.76 -20.00
CA LEU A 31 -42.46 4.41 -21.09
C LEU A 31 -43.48 5.45 -20.59
N ASN A 32 -43.99 5.31 -19.36
CA ASN A 32 -44.87 6.33 -18.76
C ASN A 32 -44.12 7.63 -18.44
N ASP A 33 -42.91 7.53 -17.84
CA ASP A 33 -42.03 8.68 -17.57
C ASP A 33 -41.55 9.34 -18.88
N VAL A 34 -41.26 8.54 -19.91
CA VAL A 34 -40.89 9.04 -21.26
C VAL A 34 -42.05 9.78 -21.93
N GLU A 35 -43.26 9.26 -21.84
CA GLU A 35 -44.44 9.88 -22.43
C GLU A 35 -44.84 11.17 -21.69
N ILE A 36 -44.52 11.29 -20.39
CA ILE A 36 -44.62 12.56 -19.65
C ILE A 36 -43.66 13.61 -20.25
N LEU A 37 -42.39 13.29 -20.47
CA LEU A 37 -41.42 14.22 -21.10
C LEU A 37 -41.92 14.70 -22.48
N PHE A 38 -42.47 13.78 -23.28
CA PHE A 38 -42.99 14.09 -24.62
C PHE A 38 -44.24 14.98 -24.57
N LYS A 39 -45.20 14.67 -23.69
CA LYS A 39 -46.44 15.46 -23.52
C LYS A 39 -46.20 16.84 -22.90
N GLN A 40 -45.18 16.98 -22.05
CA GLN A 40 -44.71 18.27 -21.55
C GLN A 40 -43.81 19.02 -22.55
N ASN A 41 -43.67 18.49 -23.78
CA ASN A 41 -42.96 19.12 -24.90
C ASN A 41 -41.49 19.45 -24.57
N VAL A 42 -40.81 18.59 -23.80
CA VAL A 42 -39.41 18.77 -23.40
C VAL A 42 -38.49 18.55 -24.60
N THR A 43 -37.90 19.64 -25.09
CA THR A 43 -36.80 19.63 -26.08
C THR A 43 -35.45 19.56 -25.37
N GLY A 44 -34.37 19.44 -26.14
CA GLY A 44 -32.99 19.41 -25.66
C GLY A 44 -32.56 20.64 -24.86
N GLU A 45 -32.94 21.83 -25.30
CA GLU A 45 -32.71 23.07 -24.54
C GLU A 45 -33.41 23.03 -23.18
N VAL A 46 -34.69 22.65 -23.14
CA VAL A 46 -35.46 22.51 -21.90
C VAL A 46 -34.82 21.45 -20.99
N LEU A 47 -34.41 20.31 -21.57
CA LEU A 47 -33.81 19.19 -20.86
C LEU A 47 -32.52 19.54 -20.12
N GLN A 48 -31.75 20.51 -20.62
CA GLN A 48 -30.50 20.96 -19.99
C GLN A 48 -30.73 21.88 -18.78
N ILE A 49 -31.84 22.63 -18.74
CA ILE A 49 -32.17 23.56 -17.65
C ILE A 49 -33.10 22.95 -16.58
N LEU A 50 -33.74 21.81 -16.85
CA LEU A 50 -34.61 21.13 -15.90
C LEU A 50 -33.84 20.66 -14.65
N SER A 51 -34.26 21.14 -13.48
CA SER A 51 -33.77 20.60 -12.21
C SER A 51 -34.48 19.27 -11.88
N LYS A 52 -33.90 18.53 -10.94
CA LYS A 52 -34.54 17.34 -10.35
C LYS A 52 -35.93 17.66 -9.80
N LYS A 53 -36.15 18.86 -9.26
CA LYS A 53 -37.45 19.30 -8.73
C LYS A 53 -38.46 19.39 -9.86
N ASP A 54 -38.14 20.13 -10.93
CA ASP A 54 -39.02 20.34 -12.09
C ASP A 54 -39.46 19.01 -12.74
N LEU A 55 -38.54 18.04 -12.86
CA LEU A 55 -38.86 16.68 -13.33
C LEU A 55 -39.91 16.00 -12.42
N THR A 56 -39.73 16.04 -11.10
CA THR A 56 -40.71 15.47 -10.15
C THR A 56 -42.04 16.23 -10.10
N ASP A 57 -42.08 17.47 -10.60
CA ASP A 57 -43.27 18.32 -10.62
C ASP A 57 -44.17 18.02 -11.80
N MET A 58 -43.56 17.62 -12.92
CA MET A 58 -44.24 17.06 -14.09
C MET A 58 -44.78 15.64 -13.87
N GLY A 59 -44.49 15.03 -12.72
CA GLY A 59 -44.95 13.69 -12.33
C GLY A 59 -43.95 12.56 -12.60
N ILE A 60 -42.72 12.87 -13.01
CA ILE A 60 -41.68 11.86 -13.23
C ILE A 60 -41.21 11.31 -11.87
N THR A 61 -40.99 10.00 -11.81
CA THR A 61 -40.56 9.32 -10.58
C THR A 61 -39.24 9.88 -10.03
N HIS A 62 -39.08 9.96 -8.70
CA HIS A 62 -37.91 10.58 -8.07
C HIS A 62 -36.57 9.91 -8.44
N GLY A 63 -36.61 8.60 -8.73
CA GLY A 63 -35.46 7.84 -9.24
C GLY A 63 -35.12 8.18 -10.69
N THR A 64 -36.13 8.21 -11.58
CA THR A 64 -35.94 8.63 -12.98
C THR A 64 -35.44 10.08 -13.08
N ALA A 65 -35.99 10.98 -12.26
CA ALA A 65 -35.55 12.38 -12.22
C ALA A 65 -34.06 12.52 -11.88
N LEU A 66 -33.55 11.75 -10.90
CA LEU A 66 -32.12 11.67 -10.59
C LEU A 66 -31.28 11.17 -11.78
N LEU A 67 -31.74 10.10 -12.44
CA LEU A 67 -31.04 9.48 -13.57
C LEU A 67 -30.91 10.45 -14.74
N ILE A 68 -32.00 11.13 -15.12
CA ILE A 68 -32.02 12.15 -16.19
C ILE A 68 -31.04 13.27 -15.86
N THR A 69 -31.16 13.92 -14.69
CA THR A 69 -30.30 15.05 -14.31
C THR A 69 -28.81 14.66 -14.28
N HIS A 70 -28.47 13.47 -13.78
CA HIS A 70 -27.08 13.02 -13.74
C HIS A 70 -26.51 12.76 -15.15
N LYS A 71 -27.29 12.09 -16.01
CA LYS A 71 -26.86 11.75 -17.38
C LYS A 71 -26.78 12.97 -18.29
N ILE A 72 -27.68 13.93 -18.16
CA ILE A 72 -27.62 15.20 -18.90
C ILE A 72 -26.42 16.04 -18.46
N LYS A 73 -26.12 16.13 -17.16
CA LYS A 73 -24.87 16.76 -16.70
C LYS A 73 -23.62 16.09 -17.30
N LYS A 74 -23.61 14.75 -17.44
CA LYS A 74 -22.53 14.03 -18.12
C LYS A 74 -22.43 14.33 -19.62
N LEU A 75 -23.55 14.61 -20.30
CA LEU A 75 -23.60 14.94 -21.73
C LEU A 75 -23.25 16.40 -22.05
N ILE A 76 -23.60 17.35 -21.18
CA ILE A 76 -23.25 18.78 -21.35
C ILE A 76 -21.78 19.03 -20.94
N THR A 77 -21.24 18.28 -19.98
CA THR A 77 -19.84 18.42 -19.57
C THR A 77 -18.93 17.99 -20.73
N PRO A 78 -18.04 18.86 -21.27
CA PRO A 78 -17.23 18.53 -22.43
C PRO A 78 -16.29 17.36 -22.12
N SER A 79 -16.54 16.24 -22.79
CA SER A 79 -15.82 14.98 -22.62
C SER A 79 -14.90 14.72 -23.81
N GLN A 80 -13.64 14.38 -23.54
CA GLN A 80 -12.85 13.59 -24.49
C GLN A 80 -12.85 12.11 -24.10
N ASN A 81 -13.77 11.41 -24.76
CA ASN A 81 -13.67 10.03 -25.25
C ASN A 81 -13.68 8.87 -24.23
N GLU A 82 -14.88 8.30 -24.11
CA GLU A 82 -15.09 6.87 -23.80
C GLU A 82 -14.80 5.96 -25.01
N LYS A 83 -14.42 4.72 -24.72
CA LYS A 83 -14.68 3.45 -25.46
C LYS A 83 -14.13 2.31 -24.57
N LYS A 84 -14.80 1.20 -24.24
CA LYS A 84 -16.01 0.54 -24.77
C LYS A 84 -16.85 -0.14 -23.64
N SER A 85 -18.04 -0.57 -24.04
CA SER A 85 -19.11 -1.35 -23.37
C SER A 85 -18.77 -2.73 -22.76
N ILE A 86 -19.56 -3.21 -21.78
CA ILE A 86 -20.56 -4.34 -21.88
C ILE A 86 -21.34 -4.55 -20.54
N ASN A 87 -22.65 -4.89 -20.65
CA ASN A 87 -23.66 -5.51 -19.73
C ASN A 87 -23.34 -5.83 -18.24
N LEU A 88 -24.26 -5.73 -17.25
CA LEU A 88 -25.48 -6.57 -17.07
C LEU A 88 -26.41 -6.08 -15.91
N GLY A 89 -27.73 -6.34 -15.96
CA GLY A 89 -28.72 -6.39 -14.81
C GLY A 89 -29.11 -5.07 -14.07
N SER A 90 -30.35 -4.56 -14.08
CA SER A 90 -31.56 -4.95 -13.28
C SER A 90 -31.35 -4.94 -11.73
N THR A 91 -32.15 -4.27 -10.87
CA THR A 91 -33.59 -3.89 -10.95
C THR A 91 -34.04 -2.87 -9.86
N ASN A 92 -35.13 -2.12 -10.11
CA ASN A 92 -36.06 -1.41 -9.18
C ASN A 92 -35.53 -0.28 -8.24
N LYS A 93 -35.95 1.00 -8.26
CA LYS A 93 -37.27 1.75 -8.33
C LYS A 93 -37.96 2.04 -6.97
N ARG A 94 -38.07 3.34 -6.63
CA ARG A 94 -39.24 4.16 -6.13
C ARG A 94 -38.72 5.45 -5.43
N GLU A 95 -39.00 6.69 -5.89
CA GLU A 95 -40.21 7.54 -5.72
C GLU A 95 -40.31 8.21 -4.32
N ILE A 96 -40.70 9.49 -4.07
CA ILE A 96 -41.44 10.55 -4.81
C ILE A 96 -40.98 11.97 -4.31
N ALA A 97 -41.69 13.11 -4.41
CA ALA A 97 -41.71 14.10 -5.52
C ALA A 97 -42.10 15.54 -5.03
N LYS A 98 -42.20 16.55 -5.93
CA LYS A 98 -43.11 17.77 -5.90
C LYS A 98 -42.71 19.13 -5.22
N THR A 99 -42.43 20.17 -6.02
CA THR A 99 -43.34 21.29 -6.49
C THR A 99 -42.89 22.78 -6.52
N LYS A 100 -42.85 23.34 -7.75
CA LYS A 100 -43.42 24.62 -8.30
C LYS A 100 -42.60 25.94 -8.39
N GLN A 101 -42.40 26.37 -9.67
CA GLN A 101 -42.92 27.58 -10.39
C GLN A 101 -42.18 28.95 -10.52
N LYS A 102 -42.01 29.33 -11.82
CA LYS A 102 -42.06 30.65 -12.53
C LYS A 102 -40.96 31.72 -12.27
N ILE A 103 -40.22 32.28 -13.26
CA ILE A 103 -40.49 32.86 -14.63
C ILE A 103 -41.07 34.30 -14.54
N PRO A 104 -40.73 35.33 -15.40
CA PRO A 104 -39.80 35.42 -16.56
C PRO A 104 -38.86 36.67 -16.67
N SER A 105 -37.72 36.51 -17.38
CA SER A 105 -37.18 37.33 -18.52
C SER A 105 -36.91 38.86 -18.39
N LYS A 106 -36.23 39.57 -19.32
CA LYS A 106 -36.05 39.42 -20.79
C LYS A 106 -34.90 40.33 -21.32
N GLU A 107 -34.20 39.90 -22.40
CA GLU A 107 -33.78 40.72 -23.58
C GLU A 107 -32.83 41.96 -23.42
N ASP A 108 -31.89 42.31 -24.33
CA ASP A 108 -31.43 41.64 -25.58
C ASP A 108 -30.13 42.25 -26.19
N VAL A 109 -29.63 41.61 -27.26
CA VAL A 109 -29.01 42.22 -28.48
C VAL A 109 -27.57 42.80 -28.48
N LYS A 110 -26.68 42.02 -29.17
CA LYS A 110 -25.71 42.37 -30.26
C LYS A 110 -24.63 43.47 -30.05
N ALA A 111 -23.52 43.50 -30.81
CA ALA A 111 -22.72 42.54 -31.59
C ALA A 111 -21.52 43.30 -32.22
N LYS A 112 -20.56 42.55 -32.81
CA LYS A 112 -19.46 43.02 -33.70
C LYS A 112 -18.29 43.76 -33.00
N SER A 113 -17.04 43.71 -33.49
CA SER A 113 -16.38 42.76 -34.41
C SER A 113 -14.87 43.03 -34.51
N ASN A 114 -14.10 41.94 -34.61
CA ASN A 114 -12.91 41.78 -35.46
C ASN A 114 -11.52 42.36 -35.12
N ASP A 115 -10.55 41.58 -35.62
CA ASP A 115 -9.15 41.85 -36.01
C ASP A 115 -8.07 42.04 -34.91
N GLY A 116 -6.91 41.38 -35.07
CA GLY A 116 -5.76 41.57 -34.18
C GLY A 116 -4.72 40.43 -34.00
N GLU A 117 -4.27 39.78 -35.08
CA GLU A 117 -2.90 39.23 -35.23
C GLU A 117 -2.36 38.08 -34.34
N ASN A 118 -1.17 37.59 -34.73
CA ASN A 118 -0.53 36.32 -34.35
C ASN A 118 0.44 36.42 -33.16
N GLU A 119 0.90 35.24 -32.73
CA GLU A 119 1.99 34.87 -31.79
C GLU A 119 1.47 34.43 -30.40
N SER A 120 1.84 33.28 -29.84
CA SER A 120 2.89 32.30 -30.19
C SER A 120 2.50 30.92 -29.59
N LYS A 121 3.09 29.81 -30.08
CA LYS A 121 2.82 28.46 -29.55
C LYS A 121 3.86 28.06 -28.51
N GLU A 122 3.52 28.19 -27.23
CA GLU A 122 4.14 27.37 -26.17
C GLU A 122 3.28 26.12 -25.87
N PRO A 123 3.88 24.93 -25.67
CA PRO A 123 3.16 23.71 -25.35
C PRO A 123 2.78 23.69 -23.85
N GLY A 124 1.59 24.20 -23.53
CA GLY A 124 1.05 24.17 -22.17
C GLY A 124 0.91 22.75 -21.61
N ASN A 125 1.67 22.44 -20.55
CA ASN A 125 1.65 21.17 -19.83
C ASN A 125 0.23 20.84 -19.30
N LEU A 126 -0.40 19.80 -19.86
CA LEU A 126 -1.63 19.23 -19.32
C LEU A 126 -1.32 18.36 -18.08
N ALA A 127 -1.27 19.01 -16.92
CA ALA A 127 -1.15 18.35 -15.63
C ALA A 127 -2.32 17.39 -15.39
N ILE A 128 -2.04 16.09 -15.39
CA ILE A 128 -3.02 15.02 -15.17
C ILE A 128 -3.44 15.04 -13.69
N LYS A 129 -4.73 15.24 -13.40
CA LYS A 129 -5.24 15.17 -12.02
C LYS A 129 -4.96 13.77 -11.40
N PRO A 130 -4.44 13.70 -10.17
CA PRO A 130 -4.22 12.42 -9.49
C PRO A 130 -5.55 11.74 -9.12
N SER A 131 -5.55 10.42 -9.20
CA SER A 131 -6.56 9.57 -8.58
C SER A 131 -6.42 9.68 -7.07
N LYS A 132 -7.52 9.68 -6.32
CA LYS A 132 -7.47 9.65 -4.86
C LYS A 132 -7.05 8.25 -4.39
N VAL A 133 -5.75 8.04 -4.21
CA VAL A 133 -5.24 6.83 -3.57
C VAL A 133 -5.66 6.89 -2.10
N THR A 134 -6.41 5.89 -1.65
CA THR A 134 -6.88 5.82 -0.25
C THR A 134 -5.93 4.92 0.53
N CYS A 135 -5.00 5.55 1.24
CA CYS A 135 -4.13 4.89 2.18
C CYS A 135 -4.93 4.29 3.34
N THR A 136 -4.36 3.21 3.86
CA THR A 136 -4.77 2.55 5.07
C THR A 136 -4.31 3.31 6.33
N PRO A 137 -5.15 3.49 7.37
CA PRO A 137 -4.73 4.08 8.64
C PRO A 137 -3.62 3.31 9.36
N TYR A 138 -3.01 3.94 10.35
CA TYR A 138 -2.15 3.29 11.32
C TYR A 138 -2.95 2.27 12.18
N PRO A 139 -2.38 1.12 12.58
CA PRO A 139 -3.07 0.14 13.40
C PRO A 139 -3.63 0.71 14.72
N PHE A 140 -4.95 0.60 14.90
CA PHE A 140 -5.64 1.12 16.08
C PHE A 140 -5.27 0.38 17.37
N ASP A 141 -5.00 1.13 18.44
CA ASP A 141 -4.55 0.65 19.77
C ASP A 141 -3.38 -0.35 19.73
N ARG A 142 -2.54 -0.31 18.68
CA ARG A 142 -1.40 -1.20 18.47
C ARG A 142 -0.19 -0.43 17.94
N PHE A 143 1.00 -0.74 18.44
CA PHE A 143 2.24 -0.15 17.94
C PHE A 143 2.70 -0.86 16.66
N ASN A 144 3.04 -0.08 15.64
CA ASN A 144 3.68 -0.52 14.40
C ASN A 144 4.70 0.55 13.98
N GLU A 145 6.00 0.24 14.10
CA GLU A 145 7.07 1.21 13.83
C GLU A 145 7.35 1.40 12.33
N SER A 146 7.04 0.40 11.50
CA SER A 146 7.24 0.40 10.05
C SER A 146 6.16 1.15 9.27
N LYS A 147 5.01 1.45 9.89
CA LYS A 147 3.90 2.13 9.23
C LYS A 147 4.24 3.60 9.00
N CYS A 148 4.40 3.93 7.72
CA CYS A 148 4.45 5.30 7.22
C CYS A 148 3.20 5.64 6.38
N TYR A 149 3.02 6.92 6.12
CA TYR A 149 2.08 7.46 5.14
C TYR A 149 2.80 8.03 3.92
N THR A 150 2.11 8.17 2.79
CA THR A 150 2.63 8.86 1.61
C THR A 150 1.95 10.22 1.48
N GLN A 151 2.71 11.27 1.16
CA GLN A 151 2.16 12.62 1.05
C GLN A 151 1.08 12.70 -0.04
N PHE A 152 0.10 13.58 0.17
CA PHE A 152 -1.06 13.85 -0.69
C PHE A 152 -2.02 12.69 -0.97
N HIS A 153 -1.75 11.50 -0.43
CA HIS A 153 -2.70 10.39 -0.39
C HIS A 153 -3.83 10.69 0.61
N PHE A 154 -4.87 9.86 0.63
CA PHE A 154 -6.08 10.08 1.43
C PHE A 154 -6.25 9.00 2.49
N LEU A 155 -6.55 9.38 3.72
CA LEU A 155 -7.12 8.46 4.72
C LEU A 155 -8.62 8.18 4.44
N PRO A 156 -9.22 7.16 5.07
CA PRO A 156 -10.65 6.82 4.91
C PRO A 156 -11.61 7.96 5.29
N PRO A 157 -12.93 7.84 5.05
CA PRO A 157 -13.91 8.84 5.47
C PRO A 157 -13.92 9.06 7.00
N GLU A 158 -14.25 10.29 7.41
CA GLU A 158 -14.19 10.72 8.82
C GLU A 158 -15.20 9.98 9.72
N SER A 159 -16.40 9.66 9.21
CA SER A 159 -17.46 9.02 9.99
C SER A 159 -17.17 7.58 10.48
N GLY A 160 -16.16 6.88 9.94
CA GLY A 160 -15.85 5.49 10.27
C GLY A 160 -17.04 4.50 10.13
N THR A 161 -17.01 3.40 10.89
CA THR A 161 -18.18 2.52 11.07
C THR A 161 -18.83 2.76 12.44
N THR A 162 -20.10 2.41 12.58
CA THR A 162 -20.87 2.60 13.83
C THR A 162 -20.92 1.36 14.72
N ASN A 163 -20.02 0.37 14.51
CA ASN A 163 -20.01 -0.90 15.25
C ASN A 163 -19.34 -0.82 16.64
N TYR A 164 -19.04 0.38 17.13
CA TYR A 164 -18.31 0.72 18.36
C TYR A 164 -16.82 0.33 18.39
N ILE A 165 -16.37 -0.64 17.58
CA ILE A 165 -15.03 -1.26 17.66
C ILE A 165 -14.06 -0.72 16.62
N ASP A 166 -14.48 -0.51 15.37
CA ASP A 166 -13.62 0.16 14.39
C ASP A 166 -13.50 1.63 14.76
N PRO A 167 -12.32 2.25 14.61
CA PRO A 167 -12.16 3.66 14.91
C PRO A 167 -12.91 4.54 13.91
N ILE A 168 -13.69 5.48 14.42
CA ILE A 168 -14.07 6.68 13.66
C ILE A 168 -12.88 7.65 13.62
N HIS A 169 -12.78 8.47 12.59
CA HIS A 169 -11.65 9.38 12.42
C HIS A 169 -12.09 10.84 12.65
N GLU A 170 -11.18 11.73 13.03
CA GLU A 170 -11.42 13.18 12.94
C GLU A 170 -10.17 13.86 12.37
N TYR A 171 -10.32 14.75 11.38
CA TYR A 171 -9.21 15.29 10.60
C TYR A 171 -8.93 16.76 10.94
N LYS A 172 -7.67 17.07 11.22
CA LYS A 172 -7.17 18.43 11.47
C LYS A 172 -6.00 18.72 10.57
N GLU A 173 -6.16 19.66 9.63
CA GLU A 173 -5.05 20.06 8.76
C GLU A 173 -3.90 20.67 9.59
N PHE A 174 -4.25 21.25 10.74
CA PHE A 174 -3.32 21.86 11.70
C PHE A 174 -2.42 22.95 11.08
N THR A 175 -2.93 23.59 10.03
CA THR A 175 -2.36 24.76 9.36
C THR A 175 -2.49 26.03 10.22
N ASN A 176 -1.72 27.06 9.86
CA ASN A 176 -1.47 28.32 10.61
C ASN A 176 -0.51 28.22 11.81
N THR A 177 0.49 27.33 11.79
CA THR A 177 1.53 27.27 12.84
C THR A 177 2.73 28.18 12.63
N LEU A 178 2.90 28.79 11.45
CA LEU A 178 4.09 29.60 11.10
C LEU A 178 4.26 30.87 11.95
N ASN A 179 3.15 31.46 12.40
CA ASN A 179 3.13 32.68 13.23
C ASN A 179 2.60 32.42 14.66
N ALA A 180 2.32 31.16 15.01
CA ALA A 180 1.77 30.78 16.31
C ALA A 180 2.90 30.33 17.25
N THR A 181 2.79 30.61 18.54
CA THR A 181 3.80 30.12 19.49
C THR A 181 3.70 28.60 19.66
N GLU A 182 4.79 27.97 20.09
CA GLU A 182 4.78 26.55 20.50
C GLU A 182 3.67 26.24 21.51
N GLU A 183 3.38 27.16 22.42
CA GLU A 183 2.30 27.02 23.41
C GLU A 183 0.91 27.03 22.75
N ASP A 184 0.66 27.93 21.80
CA ASP A 184 -0.61 27.99 21.07
C ASP A 184 -0.85 26.72 20.24
N ARG A 185 0.21 26.17 19.63
CA ARG A 185 0.15 24.89 18.90
C ARG A 185 -0.28 23.77 19.85
N LYS A 186 0.41 23.61 20.97
CA LYS A 186 0.13 22.55 21.97
C LYS A 186 -1.23 22.69 22.64
N MET A 187 -1.68 23.93 22.90
CA MET A 187 -3.00 24.18 23.49
C MET A 187 -4.14 23.93 22.50
N LYS A 188 -4.01 24.35 21.24
CA LYS A 188 -4.97 24.02 20.17
C LYS A 188 -5.06 22.52 19.96
N PHE A 189 -3.92 21.82 19.97
CA PHE A 189 -3.85 20.36 19.94
C PHE A 189 -4.64 19.73 21.11
N CYS A 190 -4.43 20.19 22.36
CA CYS A 190 -5.17 19.68 23.52
C CYS A 190 -6.68 19.94 23.45
N ASN A 191 -7.12 21.14 23.04
CA ASN A 191 -8.54 21.44 22.82
C ASN A 191 -9.18 20.42 21.88
N GLU A 192 -8.57 20.20 20.70
CA GLU A 192 -9.10 19.29 19.70
C GLU A 192 -9.09 17.83 20.18
N VAL A 193 -8.00 17.36 20.80
CA VAL A 193 -7.90 15.99 21.35
C VAL A 193 -8.94 15.75 22.44
N PHE A 194 -9.02 16.61 23.45
CA PHE A 194 -9.93 16.37 24.58
C PHE A 194 -11.40 16.58 24.21
N ARG A 195 -11.70 17.48 23.26
CA ARG A 195 -13.03 17.60 22.65
C ARG A 195 -13.44 16.30 21.95
N PHE A 196 -12.61 15.79 21.05
CA PHE A 196 -12.85 14.54 20.33
C PHE A 196 -12.95 13.34 21.27
N ALA A 197 -12.02 13.22 22.22
CA ALA A 197 -11.98 12.12 23.17
C ALA A 197 -13.23 12.08 24.07
N ALA A 198 -13.65 13.22 24.62
CA ALA A 198 -14.89 13.30 25.39
C ALA A 198 -16.10 12.86 24.54
N ALA A 199 -16.15 13.28 23.27
CA ALA A 199 -17.20 12.87 22.33
C ALA A 199 -17.22 11.35 22.08
N CYS A 200 -16.06 10.74 21.82
CA CYS A 200 -15.91 9.29 21.62
C CYS A 200 -16.26 8.50 22.90
N MET A 201 -15.77 8.93 24.06
CA MET A 201 -16.11 8.34 25.36
C MET A 201 -17.59 8.44 25.69
N ASN A 202 -18.26 9.54 25.35
CA ASN A 202 -19.69 9.73 25.60
C ASN A 202 -20.60 8.89 24.68
N VAL A 203 -20.14 8.49 23.49
CA VAL A 203 -20.88 7.58 22.59
C VAL A 203 -20.41 6.11 22.65
N ARG A 204 -19.35 5.81 23.41
CA ARG A 204 -18.72 4.48 23.56
C ARG A 204 -18.06 3.91 22.30
N THR A 205 -17.68 4.76 21.35
CA THR A 205 -17.06 4.34 20.08
C THR A 205 -15.57 4.62 20.07
N ASN A 206 -14.78 3.64 19.62
CA ASN A 206 -13.35 3.80 19.37
C ASN A 206 -13.11 4.93 18.33
N GLY A 207 -12.00 5.66 18.43
CA GLY A 207 -11.69 6.65 17.40
C GLY A 207 -10.27 7.20 17.44
N THR A 208 -9.83 7.72 16.30
CA THR A 208 -8.49 8.32 16.11
C THR A 208 -8.62 9.74 15.58
N ILE A 209 -8.08 10.72 16.28
CA ILE A 209 -7.94 12.09 15.75
C ILE A 209 -6.55 12.25 15.12
N HIS A 210 -6.51 12.81 13.91
CA HIS A 210 -5.30 12.97 13.10
C HIS A 210 -4.99 14.45 12.87
N PHE A 211 -3.74 14.84 13.11
CA PHE A 211 -3.23 16.18 12.86
C PHE A 211 -2.20 16.15 11.72
N GLY A 212 -2.33 17.07 10.76
CA GLY A 212 -1.60 17.06 9.48
C GLY A 212 -2.39 16.43 8.34
N VAL A 213 -3.71 16.26 8.51
CA VAL A 213 -4.62 15.65 7.54
C VAL A 213 -5.76 16.63 7.27
N ARG A 214 -5.98 16.98 6.00
CA ARG A 214 -6.93 18.03 5.62
C ARG A 214 -8.38 17.59 5.83
N ASP A 215 -9.17 18.51 6.38
CA ASP A 215 -10.63 18.39 6.51
C ASP A 215 -11.33 18.48 5.14
N LYS A 216 -10.98 19.43 4.25
CA LYS A 216 -11.64 19.55 2.92
C LYS A 216 -10.66 19.75 1.78
N PRO A 217 -10.48 18.77 0.86
CA PRO A 217 -11.14 17.46 0.82
C PRO A 217 -10.72 16.53 1.98
N HIS A 218 -11.69 15.86 2.59
CA HIS A 218 -11.48 15.00 3.77
C HIS A 218 -10.40 13.93 3.51
N GLY A 219 -9.51 13.78 4.49
CA GLY A 219 -8.52 12.72 4.56
C GLY A 219 -7.20 13.01 3.86
N GLN A 220 -7.00 14.14 3.16
CA GLN A 220 -5.74 14.34 2.43
C GLN A 220 -4.55 14.57 3.37
N ILE A 221 -3.52 13.72 3.27
CA ILE A 221 -2.32 13.77 4.11
C ILE A 221 -1.40 14.90 3.63
N ILE A 222 -1.17 15.89 4.50
CA ILE A 222 -0.30 17.05 4.23
C ILE A 222 1.00 16.95 5.01
N GLY A 223 0.88 16.59 6.30
CA GLY A 223 1.98 16.51 7.25
C GLY A 223 2.28 17.81 8.00
N ILE A 224 2.87 17.67 9.18
CA ILE A 224 3.34 18.77 10.03
C ILE A 224 4.83 18.56 10.30
N LYS A 225 5.61 19.66 10.30
CA LYS A 225 6.96 19.65 10.86
C LYS A 225 6.91 19.85 12.38
N ILE A 226 7.52 18.92 13.11
CA ILE A 226 7.61 18.92 14.58
C ILE A 226 9.07 18.71 14.96
N ASP A 227 9.68 19.69 15.62
CA ASP A 227 11.11 19.63 15.96
C ASP A 227 11.38 18.83 17.27
N ASN A 228 10.38 18.67 18.15
CA ASN A 228 10.45 17.81 19.33
C ASN A 228 9.08 17.18 19.62
N THR A 229 9.00 15.85 19.57
CA THR A 229 7.76 15.07 19.77
C THR A 229 7.43 14.82 21.24
N GLU A 230 8.44 14.75 22.12
CA GLU A 230 8.23 14.52 23.56
C GLU A 230 7.46 15.64 24.24
N THR A 231 7.58 16.88 23.74
CA THR A 231 6.88 18.05 24.31
C THR A 231 5.37 17.87 24.23
N PHE A 232 4.85 17.36 23.11
CA PHE A 232 3.43 17.08 22.91
C PHE A 232 2.91 15.96 23.83
N VAL A 233 3.69 14.88 24.01
CA VAL A 233 3.38 13.79 24.94
C VAL A 233 3.26 14.32 26.37
N LYS A 234 4.34 14.95 26.87
CA LYS A 234 4.41 15.50 28.24
C LYS A 234 3.33 16.55 28.49
N TYR A 235 2.98 17.35 27.47
CA TYR A 235 1.96 18.39 27.58
C TYR A 235 0.54 17.80 27.67
N ILE A 236 0.22 16.73 26.93
CA ILE A 236 -1.08 16.06 27.06
C ILE A 236 -1.30 15.52 28.48
N ASP A 237 -0.27 14.89 29.06
CA ASP A 237 -0.31 14.30 30.40
C ASP A 237 -0.49 15.34 31.51
N GLN A 238 0.06 16.54 31.31
CA GLN A 238 -0.08 17.68 32.20
C GLN A 238 -1.42 18.41 32.05
N MET A 239 -1.99 18.44 30.84
CA MET A 239 -3.20 19.21 30.55
C MET A 239 -4.49 18.45 30.84
N ILE A 240 -4.50 17.12 30.79
CA ILE A 240 -5.73 16.32 30.97
C ILE A 240 -6.48 16.62 32.28
N SER A 241 -5.78 16.94 33.38
CA SER A 241 -6.37 17.33 34.66
C SER A 241 -6.95 18.76 34.71
N LYS A 242 -6.65 19.61 33.71
CA LYS A 242 -7.26 20.93 33.52
C LYS A 242 -8.49 20.89 32.62
N TYR A 243 -8.66 19.82 31.84
CA TYR A 243 -9.81 19.65 30.95
C TYR A 243 -10.92 18.80 31.57
N PHE A 244 -10.62 17.70 32.25
CA PHE A 244 -11.64 16.80 32.83
C PHE A 244 -11.91 17.09 34.31
N GLU A 245 -13.12 16.78 34.79
CA GLU A 245 -13.43 16.79 36.23
C GLU A 245 -12.48 15.84 37.00
N ILE A 246 -12.04 16.21 38.20
CA ILE A 246 -11.00 15.48 38.97
C ILE A 246 -11.29 13.97 39.08
N LYS A 247 -12.55 13.59 39.34
CA LYS A 247 -12.99 12.18 39.41
C LYS A 247 -12.89 11.41 38.09
N GLN A 248 -12.88 12.11 36.95
CA GLN A 248 -12.85 11.54 35.59
C GLN A 248 -11.45 11.46 35.00
N VAL A 249 -10.46 12.17 35.57
CA VAL A 249 -9.08 12.21 35.06
C VAL A 249 -8.47 10.80 34.94
N GLY A 250 -8.70 9.92 35.91
CA GLY A 250 -8.23 8.54 35.85
C GLY A 250 -8.85 7.76 34.68
N LEU A 251 -10.17 7.81 34.54
CA LEU A 251 -10.90 7.14 33.46
C LEU A 251 -10.52 7.70 32.07
N ALA A 252 -10.32 9.02 31.96
CA ALA A 252 -9.86 9.65 30.73
C ALA A 252 -8.44 9.20 30.34
N LYS A 253 -7.52 8.99 31.31
CA LYS A 253 -6.19 8.43 31.06
C LYS A 253 -6.24 6.96 30.59
N GLU A 254 -7.15 6.15 31.12
CA GLU A 254 -7.36 4.77 30.63
C GLU A 254 -7.93 4.70 29.20
N CYS A 255 -8.62 5.75 28.75
CA CYS A 255 -9.25 5.81 27.42
C CYS A 255 -8.37 6.50 26.37
N ILE A 256 -7.66 7.57 26.70
CA ILE A 256 -6.89 8.38 25.75
C ILE A 256 -5.45 7.88 25.70
N ARG A 257 -4.98 7.49 24.51
CA ARG A 257 -3.59 7.06 24.30
C ARG A 257 -2.65 8.26 24.18
N SER A 258 -1.39 8.07 24.53
CA SER A 258 -0.33 9.03 24.23
C SER A 258 -0.25 9.29 22.72
N PRO A 259 0.05 10.52 22.27
CA PRO A 259 0.15 10.81 20.84
C PRO A 259 1.29 10.03 20.19
N ARG A 260 1.02 9.48 19.01
CA ARG A 260 2.02 8.88 18.12
C ARG A 260 2.30 9.81 16.94
N PHE A 261 3.48 9.65 16.36
CA PHE A 261 3.98 10.49 15.27
C PHE A 261 4.30 9.57 14.09
N VAL A 262 3.40 9.53 13.12
CA VAL A 262 3.51 8.64 11.95
C VAL A 262 4.30 9.36 10.86
N ASN A 263 5.43 8.78 10.46
CA ASN A 263 6.30 9.36 9.44
C ASN A 263 5.61 9.43 8.08
N ILE A 264 5.92 10.49 7.32
CA ILE A 264 5.45 10.67 5.94
C ILE A 264 6.61 10.44 4.98
N LEU A 265 6.29 9.84 3.84
CA LEU A 265 7.15 9.66 2.68
C LEU A 265 6.74 10.65 1.58
N SER A 266 7.71 11.06 0.75
CA SER A 266 7.46 11.86 -0.44
C SER A 266 6.58 11.12 -1.46
N GLU A 267 6.08 11.82 -2.48
CA GLU A 267 5.39 11.17 -3.63
C GLU A 267 6.30 10.16 -4.37
N GLN A 268 7.62 10.29 -4.23
CA GLN A 268 8.66 9.40 -4.77
C GLN A 268 9.02 8.24 -3.82
N ASN A 269 8.28 8.07 -2.73
CA ASN A 269 8.48 7.00 -1.72
C ASN A 269 9.83 7.10 -0.98
N THR A 270 10.40 8.30 -0.88
CA THR A 270 11.63 8.60 -0.11
C THR A 270 11.32 9.26 1.23
N HIS A 271 12.28 9.26 2.16
CA HIS A 271 12.08 9.82 3.50
C HIS A 271 11.80 11.34 3.50
N SER A 272 10.90 11.79 4.39
CA SER A 272 10.56 13.21 4.62
C SER A 272 10.57 13.53 6.12
N ASN A 273 10.72 14.81 6.46
CA ASN A 273 10.73 15.32 7.84
C ASN A 273 9.33 15.71 8.36
N LEU A 274 8.28 15.26 7.68
CA LEU A 274 6.88 15.53 8.02
C LEU A 274 6.25 14.33 8.73
N VAL A 275 5.37 14.62 9.69
CA VAL A 275 4.63 13.59 10.43
C VAL A 275 3.12 13.90 10.46
N VAL A 276 2.32 12.85 10.63
CA VAL A 276 0.94 12.95 11.15
C VAL A 276 0.98 12.69 12.66
N ILE A 277 0.35 13.53 13.47
CA ILE A 277 0.12 13.19 14.89
C ILE A 277 -1.20 12.44 14.98
N GLU A 278 -1.24 11.28 15.62
CA GLU A 278 -2.48 10.56 15.91
C GLU A 278 -2.68 10.36 17.40
N VAL A 279 -3.93 10.45 17.85
CA VAL A 279 -4.35 10.09 19.20
C VAL A 279 -5.54 9.15 19.13
N ASP A 280 -5.33 7.90 19.58
CA ASP A 280 -6.38 6.91 19.73
C ASP A 280 -7.16 7.11 21.05
N VAL A 281 -8.46 6.89 20.98
CA VAL A 281 -9.40 6.94 22.09
C VAL A 281 -10.16 5.63 22.14
N VAL A 282 -10.00 4.89 23.24
CA VAL A 282 -10.46 3.51 23.42
C VAL A 282 -11.42 3.44 24.62
N PRO A 283 -12.69 3.85 24.46
CA PRO A 283 -13.65 3.91 25.55
C PRO A 283 -14.19 2.52 25.90
N LYS A 284 -13.36 1.70 26.55
CA LYS A 284 -13.75 0.34 26.95
C LYS A 284 -14.94 0.39 27.91
N HIS A 285 -15.85 -0.58 27.79
CA HIS A 285 -17.02 -0.65 28.68
C HIS A 285 -16.59 -0.65 30.17
N ALA A 286 -15.50 -1.33 30.51
CA ALA A 286 -14.95 -1.39 31.87
C ALA A 286 -14.59 -0.02 32.49
N TYR A 287 -14.32 1.02 31.69
CA TYR A 287 -13.94 2.35 32.18
C TYR A 287 -15.07 3.38 32.03
N CYS A 288 -15.87 3.27 30.97
CA CYS A 288 -16.85 4.30 30.63
C CYS A 288 -18.27 4.02 31.14
N LYS A 289 -18.61 2.79 31.56
CA LYS A 289 -19.97 2.39 31.95
C LYS A 289 -20.63 3.38 32.92
N ASP A 290 -21.87 3.77 32.63
CA ASP A 290 -22.69 4.74 33.37
C ASP A 290 -22.10 6.18 33.49
N GLU A 291 -20.85 6.42 33.09
CA GLU A 291 -20.17 7.72 33.20
C GLU A 291 -20.36 8.63 31.98
N ILE A 292 -20.34 9.95 32.23
CA ILE A 292 -20.53 11.02 31.23
C ILE A 292 -19.41 12.03 31.39
N PHE A 293 -18.54 12.11 30.39
CA PHE A 293 -17.32 12.88 30.40
C PHE A 293 -17.60 14.34 30.02
N PHE A 294 -17.38 15.25 30.97
CA PHE A 294 -17.44 16.69 30.75
C PHE A 294 -16.05 17.26 30.54
N THR A 295 -15.95 18.35 29.77
CA THR A 295 -14.68 19.07 29.60
C THR A 295 -14.79 20.57 29.80
N TYR A 296 -13.71 21.18 30.30
CA TYR A 296 -13.51 22.62 30.40
C TYR A 296 -12.56 23.07 29.28
N GLN A 297 -13.15 23.45 28.15
CA GLN A 297 -12.39 23.92 26.99
C GLN A 297 -11.58 25.19 27.33
N GLN A 298 -10.45 25.39 26.65
CA GLN A 298 -9.62 26.57 26.84
C GLN A 298 -9.89 27.56 25.70
N ASN A 299 -10.24 28.80 26.03
CA ASN A 299 -10.45 29.87 25.05
C ASN A 299 -9.22 30.78 25.01
N PHE A 300 -8.83 31.19 23.80
CA PHE A 300 -7.79 32.20 23.61
C PHE A 300 -8.41 33.60 23.55
N ASN A 301 -8.01 34.47 24.47
CA ASN A 301 -8.28 35.90 24.41
C ASN A 301 -7.06 36.64 24.96
N GLU A 302 -6.09 36.92 24.08
CA GLU A 302 -4.69 37.35 24.34
C GLU A 302 -3.85 36.34 25.14
N THR A 303 -4.49 35.57 26.01
CA THR A 303 -3.96 34.51 26.86
C THR A 303 -4.96 33.35 26.90
N TRP A 304 -4.48 32.13 27.06
CA TRP A 304 -5.33 30.95 27.20
C TRP A 304 -5.99 30.90 28.58
N LYS A 305 -7.32 30.79 28.63
CA LYS A 305 -8.11 30.75 29.86
C LYS A 305 -9.19 29.68 29.78
N MET A 306 -9.40 28.98 30.89
CA MET A 306 -10.40 27.93 31.03
C MET A 306 -11.82 28.51 30.99
N CYS A 307 -12.70 27.87 30.22
CA CYS A 307 -14.13 28.16 30.23
C CYS A 307 -14.74 27.89 31.63
N LYS A 308 -15.56 28.83 32.11
CA LYS A 308 -16.32 28.64 33.36
C LYS A 308 -17.42 27.57 33.24
N ASN A 309 -18.00 27.44 32.04
CA ASN A 309 -19.03 26.46 31.73
C ASN A 309 -18.36 25.17 31.25
N LYS A 310 -18.90 24.02 31.66
CA LYS A 310 -18.49 22.71 31.17
C LYS A 310 -19.25 22.33 29.90
N SER A 311 -18.56 21.70 28.96
CA SER A 311 -19.11 21.16 27.71
C SER A 311 -19.33 19.65 27.81
N CYS A 312 -20.37 19.15 27.14
CA CYS A 312 -20.67 17.71 27.03
C CYS A 312 -20.70 17.33 25.55
N PHE A 313 -19.59 16.82 25.03
CA PHE A 313 -19.48 16.48 23.61
C PHE A 313 -20.09 15.13 23.28
N LYS A 314 -20.73 15.00 22.11
CA LYS A 314 -21.05 13.72 21.44
C LYS A 314 -20.54 13.72 20.01
N ARG A 315 -20.19 12.55 19.47
CA ARG A 315 -20.01 12.39 18.02
C ARG A 315 -21.38 12.42 17.35
N ASP A 316 -21.47 13.15 16.25
CA ASP A 316 -22.66 13.29 15.43
C ASP A 316 -22.22 13.44 13.97
N GLY A 317 -22.30 12.32 13.24
CA GLY A 317 -21.62 12.12 11.96
C GLY A 317 -20.11 12.38 12.07
N GLU A 318 -19.61 13.17 11.13
CA GLU A 318 -18.20 13.55 11.01
C GLU A 318 -17.73 14.48 12.14
N SER A 319 -18.65 15.13 12.87
CA SER A 319 -18.34 16.18 13.86
C SER A 319 -18.41 15.72 15.32
N SER A 320 -17.71 16.41 16.22
CA SER A 320 -17.93 16.30 17.67
C SER A 320 -18.60 17.57 18.19
N LYS A 321 -19.90 17.49 18.54
CA LYS A 321 -20.78 18.61 18.91
C LYS A 321 -20.99 18.70 20.41
N ASP A 322 -21.02 19.90 20.97
CA ASP A 322 -21.39 20.13 22.37
C ASP A 322 -22.91 20.15 22.53
N ILE A 323 -23.44 19.26 23.36
CA ILE A 323 -24.87 19.16 23.66
C ILE A 323 -25.34 20.38 24.50
N LEU A 324 -24.44 20.96 25.30
CA LEU A 324 -24.79 22.03 26.25
C LEU A 324 -24.68 23.44 25.64
N ALA A 325 -24.17 23.58 24.41
CA ALA A 325 -23.94 24.87 23.78
C ALA A 325 -25.23 25.61 23.37
N ASN A 326 -26.32 24.89 23.05
CA ASN A 326 -27.59 25.51 22.71
C ASN A 326 -28.42 25.82 23.95
N VAL A 327 -28.32 27.04 24.46
CA VAL A 327 -29.03 27.52 25.67
C VAL A 327 -30.57 27.40 25.59
N GLN A 328 -31.15 27.25 24.39
CA GLN A 328 -32.61 27.11 24.22
C GLN A 328 -33.12 25.67 24.39
N ASN A 329 -32.32 24.66 24.01
CA ASN A 329 -32.75 23.25 23.95
C ASN A 329 -31.86 22.28 24.76
N ASN A 330 -30.75 22.75 25.34
CA ASN A 330 -29.77 21.94 26.08
C ASN A 330 -30.40 20.92 27.05
N ASP A 331 -31.41 21.34 27.80
CA ASP A 331 -32.10 20.53 28.81
C ASP A 331 -32.90 19.36 28.21
N ALA A 332 -33.40 19.50 26.98
CA ALA A 332 -34.10 18.44 26.25
C ALA A 332 -33.10 17.52 25.56
N ASP A 333 -32.16 18.09 24.80
CA ASP A 333 -31.12 17.36 24.07
C ASP A 333 -30.24 16.52 25.02
N TYR A 334 -29.98 17.03 26.24
CA TYR A 334 -29.25 16.32 27.28
C TYR A 334 -30.08 15.19 27.92
N LYS A 335 -31.38 15.41 28.20
CA LYS A 335 -32.27 14.34 28.73
C LYS A 335 -32.46 13.21 27.72
N GLU A 336 -32.55 13.51 26.43
CA GLU A 336 -32.55 12.50 25.36
C GLU A 336 -31.20 11.77 25.27
N PHE A 337 -30.09 12.51 25.37
CA PHE A 337 -28.77 11.89 25.40
C PHE A 337 -28.60 10.92 26.59
N LEU A 338 -29.15 11.26 27.76
CA LEU A 338 -29.15 10.42 28.96
C LEU A 338 -29.98 9.14 28.83
N SER A 339 -31.16 9.20 28.23
CA SER A 339 -32.08 8.03 28.15
C SER A 339 -31.47 6.86 27.38
N CYS A 340 -30.62 7.15 26.39
CA CYS A 340 -29.93 6.15 25.57
C CYS A 340 -28.60 5.62 26.17
N MET A 341 -28.15 6.09 27.34
CA MET A 341 -26.84 5.74 27.92
C MET A 341 -26.66 4.23 28.11
N LYS A 342 -27.59 3.58 28.82
CA LYS A 342 -27.52 2.14 29.12
C LYS A 342 -27.45 1.28 27.84
N ALA A 343 -28.21 1.65 26.80
CA ALA A 343 -28.20 0.94 25.53
C ALA A 343 -26.83 1.02 24.83
N ARG A 344 -26.09 2.14 24.94
CA ARG A 344 -24.72 2.25 24.42
C ARG A 344 -23.73 1.41 25.22
N ASP A 345 -23.87 1.38 26.54
CA ASP A 345 -23.02 0.54 27.41
C ASP A 345 -23.21 -0.96 27.11
N ASP A 346 -24.47 -1.42 27.05
CA ASP A 346 -24.80 -2.81 26.71
C ASP A 346 -24.32 -3.18 25.29
N ALA A 347 -24.50 -2.29 24.30
CA ALA A 347 -24.05 -2.51 22.92
C ALA A 347 -22.51 -2.55 22.80
N ARG A 348 -21.80 -1.62 23.46
CA ARG A 348 -20.33 -1.60 23.49
C ARG A 348 -19.78 -2.89 24.09
N LYS A 349 -20.33 -3.32 25.22
CA LYS A 349 -19.93 -4.56 25.89
C LYS A 349 -20.09 -5.78 24.97
N MET A 350 -21.25 -5.90 24.30
CA MET A 350 -21.52 -6.99 23.37
C MET A 350 -20.55 -6.98 22.17
N ALA A 351 -20.19 -5.81 21.66
CA ALA A 351 -19.23 -5.68 20.57
C ALA A 351 -17.81 -6.12 20.98
N GLU A 352 -17.36 -5.76 22.19
CA GLU A 352 -16.06 -6.19 22.75
C GLU A 352 -15.98 -7.72 22.93
N GLU A 353 -17.03 -8.32 23.49
CA GLU A 353 -17.14 -9.78 23.67
C GLU A 353 -17.17 -10.54 22.33
N THR A 354 -17.77 -9.95 21.29
CA THR A 354 -17.86 -10.55 19.95
C THR A 354 -16.52 -10.48 19.22
N HIS A 355 -15.88 -9.30 19.19
CA HIS A 355 -14.58 -9.10 18.53
C HIS A 355 -13.47 -9.97 19.16
N SER A 356 -13.52 -10.20 20.47
CA SER A 356 -12.58 -11.08 21.17
C SER A 356 -12.64 -12.54 20.68
N ARG A 357 -13.78 -12.99 20.13
CA ARG A 357 -13.98 -14.36 19.63
C ARG A 357 -13.54 -14.54 18.17
N SER A 358 -13.57 -13.49 17.34
CA SER A 358 -13.16 -13.60 15.94
C SER A 358 -11.65 -13.73 15.76
N HIS A 359 -10.85 -13.10 16.63
CA HIS A 359 -9.38 -13.16 16.60
C HIS A 359 -8.76 -14.54 16.95
N ILE A 360 -9.57 -15.57 17.26
CA ILE A 360 -9.10 -16.91 17.67
C ILE A 360 -8.94 -17.87 16.47
N LYS A 361 -9.30 -17.46 15.24
CA LYS A 361 -9.22 -18.33 14.04
C LYS A 361 -7.98 -18.10 13.18
N SER A 362 -7.53 -19.18 12.53
CA SER A 362 -6.34 -19.33 11.67
C SER A 362 -4.98 -19.31 12.40
N GLN A 363 -4.42 -20.51 12.66
CA GLN A 363 -3.07 -20.69 13.25
C GLN A 363 -2.10 -21.46 12.33
N ASP A 364 -2.45 -21.77 11.07
CA ASP A 364 -1.68 -22.72 10.23
C ASP A 364 -0.70 -22.09 9.20
N ASP A 365 -0.63 -20.75 9.09
CA ASP A 365 0.35 -20.08 8.21
C ASP A 365 1.79 -20.56 8.48
N GLY A 366 2.10 -20.99 9.71
CA GLY A 366 3.41 -21.54 10.08
C GLY A 366 3.75 -22.90 9.47
N LEU A 367 2.78 -23.78 9.15
CA LEU A 367 3.05 -25.00 8.37
C LEU A 367 2.99 -24.70 6.87
N LYS A 368 2.06 -23.84 6.45
CA LYS A 368 1.90 -23.36 5.07
C LYS A 368 3.19 -22.72 4.53
N LEU A 369 3.79 -21.77 5.26
CA LEU A 369 5.06 -21.14 4.89
C LEU A 369 6.18 -22.18 4.66
N LYS A 370 6.30 -23.19 5.53
CA LYS A 370 7.30 -24.27 5.37
C LYS A 370 7.08 -25.10 4.11
N LYS A 371 5.81 -25.44 3.82
CA LYS A 371 5.42 -26.18 2.61
C LYS A 371 5.77 -25.38 1.35
N LEU A 372 5.31 -24.13 1.28
CA LEU A 372 5.50 -23.26 0.12
C LEU A 372 6.98 -22.95 -0.12
N ILE A 373 7.73 -22.54 0.90
CA ILE A 373 9.13 -22.10 0.70
C ILE A 373 10.10 -23.25 0.39
N THR A 374 9.74 -24.50 0.71
CA THR A 374 10.56 -25.70 0.41
C THR A 374 10.02 -26.58 -0.71
N GLY A 375 8.87 -26.22 -1.30
CA GLY A 375 8.09 -27.08 -2.21
C GLY A 375 7.84 -28.48 -1.61
N ASN A 376 7.31 -28.50 -0.40
CA ASN A 376 6.99 -29.71 0.40
C ASN A 376 8.19 -30.63 0.75
N ARG A 377 9.45 -30.17 0.64
CA ARG A 377 10.63 -30.97 1.01
C ARG A 377 11.12 -30.78 2.46
N GLY A 378 10.53 -29.85 3.22
CA GLY A 378 10.67 -29.75 4.68
C GLY A 378 11.97 -29.14 5.20
N THR A 379 12.98 -28.91 4.34
CA THR A 379 14.22 -28.15 4.66
C THR A 379 14.64 -27.30 3.46
N LEU A 380 15.41 -26.24 3.70
CA LEU A 380 15.97 -25.41 2.63
C LEU A 380 17.09 -26.14 1.86
N ASP A 381 17.93 -26.91 2.55
CA ASP A 381 19.07 -27.62 1.95
C ASP A 381 18.65 -28.72 0.94
N ASN A 382 17.45 -29.28 1.14
CA ASN A 382 16.84 -30.29 0.27
C ASN A 382 15.56 -29.76 -0.40
N SER A 383 15.43 -28.44 -0.57
CA SER A 383 14.26 -27.80 -1.18
C SER A 383 13.98 -28.35 -2.59
N TYR A 384 12.70 -28.34 -2.98
CA TYR A 384 12.29 -28.58 -4.36
C TYR A 384 12.83 -27.51 -5.31
N TYR A 385 12.95 -26.28 -4.81
CA TYR A 385 13.46 -25.13 -5.53
C TYR A 385 14.98 -25.04 -5.41
N LYS A 386 15.65 -24.90 -6.56
CA LYS A 386 17.11 -24.73 -6.66
C LYS A 386 17.53 -23.29 -6.38
N TRP A 387 16.70 -22.34 -6.81
CA TRP A 387 16.96 -20.91 -6.77
C TRP A 387 15.73 -20.16 -6.26
N TYR A 388 15.94 -18.95 -5.75
CA TYR A 388 14.87 -18.06 -5.32
C TYR A 388 15.08 -16.68 -5.93
N ILE A 389 13.98 -16.02 -6.31
CA ILE A 389 13.98 -14.60 -6.66
C ILE A 389 13.19 -13.87 -5.58
N LEU A 390 13.75 -12.81 -5.02
CA LEU A 390 13.00 -11.91 -4.12
C LEU A 390 12.45 -10.73 -4.92
N VAL A 391 11.22 -10.34 -4.62
CA VAL A 391 10.65 -9.04 -4.98
C VAL A 391 10.28 -8.35 -3.68
N ALA A 392 10.83 -7.16 -3.42
CA ALA A 392 10.59 -6.44 -2.17
C ALA A 392 10.24 -4.97 -2.43
N ASN A 393 9.26 -4.47 -1.66
CA ASN A 393 8.91 -3.05 -1.61
C ASN A 393 9.62 -2.35 -0.44
N LYS A 394 9.17 -1.13 -0.09
CA LYS A 394 9.88 -0.28 0.86
C LYS A 394 10.04 -0.94 2.22
N SER A 395 11.25 -0.90 2.74
CA SER A 395 11.62 -1.47 4.04
C SER A 395 11.76 -0.39 5.10
N HIS A 396 11.43 -0.72 6.35
CA HIS A 396 11.75 0.10 7.51
C HIS A 396 12.91 -0.51 8.30
N PRO A 397 13.84 0.29 8.88
CA PRO A 397 14.96 -0.23 9.66
C PRO A 397 14.56 -1.23 10.76
N SER A 398 13.46 -1.00 11.47
CA SER A 398 12.98 -1.92 12.52
C SER A 398 12.36 -3.23 12.02
N GLN A 399 12.17 -3.40 10.70
CA GLN A 399 11.87 -4.73 10.12
C GLN A 399 13.16 -5.52 9.88
N THR A 400 14.27 -4.84 9.54
CA THR A 400 15.53 -5.49 9.15
C THR A 400 16.16 -6.35 10.24
N GLU A 401 15.96 -6.00 11.52
CA GLU A 401 16.38 -6.83 12.68
C GLU A 401 15.77 -8.24 12.68
N HIS A 402 14.76 -8.49 11.85
CA HIS A 402 14.05 -9.76 11.76
C HIS A 402 14.04 -10.33 10.34
N LEU A 403 15.09 -10.08 9.56
CA LEU A 403 15.25 -10.61 8.21
C LEU A 403 16.47 -11.51 8.04
N ASP A 404 17.06 -12.06 9.11
CA ASP A 404 18.23 -12.97 9.04
C ASP A 404 18.06 -14.13 8.05
N PHE A 405 16.83 -14.62 7.82
CA PHE A 405 16.55 -15.63 6.80
C PHE A 405 17.01 -15.23 5.39
N MET A 406 17.13 -13.92 5.12
CA MET A 406 17.69 -13.39 3.88
C MET A 406 19.10 -13.92 3.62
N HIS A 407 19.91 -14.09 4.67
CA HIS A 407 21.28 -14.60 4.56
C HIS A 407 21.34 -16.12 4.36
N GLU A 408 20.22 -16.84 4.50
CA GLU A 408 20.15 -18.30 4.41
C GLU A 408 19.52 -18.83 3.12
N ILE A 409 18.65 -18.05 2.48
CA ILE A 409 18.07 -18.42 1.19
C ILE A 409 19.07 -18.16 0.05
N LYS A 410 19.08 -19.05 -0.94
CA LYS A 410 19.92 -18.93 -2.15
C LYS A 410 19.24 -18.03 -3.18
N TRP A 411 19.28 -16.73 -2.92
CA TRP A 411 18.78 -15.71 -3.84
C TRP A 411 19.63 -15.64 -5.11
N PHE A 412 19.00 -15.92 -6.25
CA PHE A 412 19.57 -15.70 -7.57
C PHE A 412 19.51 -14.21 -7.94
N ALA A 413 18.35 -13.59 -7.72
CA ALA A 413 18.14 -12.16 -7.91
C ALA A 413 17.22 -11.58 -6.83
N VAL A 414 17.39 -10.28 -6.57
CA VAL A 414 16.49 -9.45 -5.75
C VAL A 414 16.06 -8.28 -6.61
N LEU A 415 14.75 -8.12 -6.82
CA LEU A 415 14.14 -6.95 -7.44
C LEU A 415 13.66 -6.03 -6.31
N ASP A 416 14.41 -4.96 -6.10
CA ASP A 416 14.26 -4.04 -4.98
C ASP A 416 13.65 -2.71 -5.45
N PHE A 417 12.50 -2.36 -4.89
CA PHE A 417 11.77 -1.13 -5.23
C PHE A 417 12.03 0.02 -4.25
N ASP A 418 12.90 -0.18 -3.26
CA ASP A 418 13.29 0.83 -2.28
C ASP A 418 14.60 1.54 -2.71
N SER A 419 14.49 2.78 -3.19
CA SER A 419 15.65 3.54 -3.67
C SER A 419 16.64 3.92 -2.55
N GLU A 420 16.22 3.80 -1.29
CA GLU A 420 17.05 4.04 -0.09
C GLU A 420 17.64 2.73 0.48
N SER A 421 17.38 1.58 -0.16
CA SER A 421 17.75 0.25 0.36
C SER A 421 19.24 0.06 0.64
N LEU A 422 20.13 0.76 -0.08
CA LEU A 422 21.57 0.73 0.17
C LEU A 422 22.01 1.60 1.37
N THR A 423 21.24 2.60 1.78
CA THR A 423 21.59 3.52 2.86
C THR A 423 20.93 3.13 4.19
N ASN A 424 19.69 2.63 4.17
CA ASN A 424 18.93 2.27 5.37
C ASN A 424 18.01 1.02 5.27
N GLY A 425 17.95 0.34 4.12
CA GLY A 425 17.04 -0.80 3.90
C GLY A 425 17.72 -2.16 3.66
N LEU A 426 17.04 -3.01 2.89
CA LEU A 426 17.38 -4.43 2.68
C LEU A 426 18.77 -4.68 2.09
N CYS A 427 19.19 -3.86 1.13
CA CYS A 427 20.46 -4.05 0.42
C CYS A 427 21.65 -3.87 1.37
N LYS A 428 21.57 -2.86 2.25
CA LYS A 428 22.54 -2.63 3.32
C LYS A 428 22.62 -3.84 4.26
N PHE A 429 21.48 -4.22 4.83
CA PHE A 429 21.38 -5.35 5.75
C PHE A 429 21.91 -6.67 5.15
N TYR A 430 21.61 -6.94 3.88
CA TYR A 430 22.14 -8.11 3.19
C TYR A 430 23.66 -8.03 3.01
N ARG A 431 24.17 -6.86 2.59
CA ARG A 431 25.60 -6.61 2.34
C ARG A 431 26.47 -6.63 3.60
N ASP A 432 25.91 -6.54 4.80
CA ASP A 432 26.66 -6.72 6.04
C ASP A 432 27.29 -8.12 6.10
N LYS A 433 26.53 -9.18 5.78
CA LYS A 433 26.97 -10.59 5.87
C LYS A 433 27.22 -11.31 4.54
N ARG A 434 26.72 -10.80 3.41
CA ARG A 434 26.80 -11.43 2.07
C ARG A 434 27.29 -10.44 1.01
N ILE A 435 27.62 -10.92 -0.19
CA ILE A 435 27.92 -10.07 -1.36
C ILE A 435 26.68 -9.94 -2.25
N ALA A 436 26.40 -8.71 -2.66
CA ALA A 436 25.34 -8.38 -3.61
C ALA A 436 25.94 -7.59 -4.78
N ASN A 437 25.77 -8.09 -6.00
CA ASN A 437 26.21 -7.40 -7.22
C ASN A 437 25.11 -6.40 -7.63
N LEU A 438 25.42 -5.10 -7.69
CA LEU A 438 24.40 -4.05 -7.80
C LEU A 438 24.12 -3.70 -9.27
N HIS A 439 22.88 -3.88 -9.70
CA HIS A 439 22.44 -3.70 -11.08
C HIS A 439 21.19 -2.82 -11.21
N PHE A 440 20.89 -2.40 -12.43
CA PHE A 440 19.61 -1.81 -12.84
C PHE A 440 18.92 -2.70 -13.89
N PRO A 441 17.59 -2.59 -14.09
CA PRO A 441 16.87 -3.35 -15.12
C PRO A 441 17.44 -3.17 -16.54
N SER A 442 17.97 -2.00 -16.86
CA SER A 442 18.67 -1.68 -18.13
C SER A 442 19.83 -2.64 -18.46
N HIS A 443 20.56 -3.13 -17.45
CA HIS A 443 21.70 -4.03 -17.64
C HIS A 443 21.32 -5.39 -18.24
N TYR A 444 20.03 -5.76 -18.20
CA TYR A 444 19.52 -7.05 -18.67
C TYR A 444 18.84 -6.98 -20.05
N GLN A 445 18.95 -5.85 -20.76
CA GLN A 445 18.31 -5.64 -22.06
C GLN A 445 19.22 -5.91 -23.27
N ASN A 446 20.53 -6.09 -23.06
CA ASN A 446 21.52 -6.18 -24.14
C ASN A 446 21.71 -7.61 -24.68
N ASN A 447 21.00 -7.95 -25.75
CA ASN A 447 21.12 -9.22 -26.49
C ASN A 447 22.41 -9.32 -27.37
N GLY A 448 23.56 -8.76 -26.93
CA GLY A 448 24.64 -8.35 -27.85
C GLY A 448 26.07 -8.81 -27.56
N ASN A 449 26.71 -8.30 -26.50
CA ASN A 449 28.18 -8.43 -26.31
C ASN A 449 28.62 -8.74 -24.86
N GLU A 450 27.70 -8.71 -23.89
CA GLU A 450 27.99 -8.98 -22.48
C GLU A 450 27.13 -10.16 -22.02
N GLY A 451 27.71 -11.37 -22.05
CA GLY A 451 27.02 -12.60 -21.69
C GLY A 451 26.74 -12.74 -20.18
N PRO A 452 26.07 -13.82 -19.74
CA PRO A 452 25.74 -14.06 -18.33
C PRO A 452 26.91 -13.96 -17.32
N GLU A 453 28.14 -14.12 -17.81
CA GLU A 453 29.38 -13.95 -17.05
C GLU A 453 29.67 -12.52 -16.62
N SER A 454 29.34 -11.51 -17.43
CA SER A 454 29.56 -10.08 -17.08
C SER A 454 28.73 -9.68 -15.86
N LEU A 455 27.49 -10.17 -15.82
CA LEU A 455 26.53 -10.02 -14.72
C LEU A 455 26.85 -10.91 -13.50
N LYS A 456 27.84 -11.81 -13.60
CA LYS A 456 28.23 -12.79 -12.57
C LYS A 456 27.06 -13.64 -12.06
N LEU A 457 26.13 -13.97 -12.96
CA LEU A 457 24.97 -14.80 -12.61
C LEU A 457 25.40 -16.17 -12.07
N PHE A 458 24.62 -16.70 -11.12
CA PHE A 458 24.92 -17.93 -10.36
C PHE A 458 26.17 -17.88 -9.46
N GLN A 459 27.02 -16.85 -9.54
CA GLN A 459 28.18 -16.65 -8.66
C GLN A 459 27.84 -15.77 -7.45
N GLN A 460 27.11 -14.68 -7.69
CA GLN A 460 26.71 -13.70 -6.68
C GLN A 460 25.21 -13.40 -6.83
N THR A 461 24.56 -12.96 -5.75
CA THR A 461 23.17 -12.50 -5.81
C THR A 461 23.10 -11.18 -6.58
N SER A 462 22.34 -11.17 -7.68
CA SER A 462 22.06 -9.95 -8.44
C SER A 462 21.04 -9.08 -7.69
N TRP A 463 21.47 -7.93 -7.19
CA TRP A 463 20.62 -6.97 -6.50
C TRP A 463 20.23 -5.84 -7.44
N ILE A 464 18.95 -5.76 -7.80
CA ILE A 464 18.47 -4.96 -8.93
C ILE A 464 17.55 -3.86 -8.42
N PHE A 465 17.98 -2.61 -8.58
CA PHE A 465 17.21 -1.44 -8.13
C PHE A 465 16.16 -1.05 -9.17
N CYS A 466 14.93 -1.51 -8.97
CA CYS A 466 13.82 -1.37 -9.91
C CYS A 466 13.17 0.03 -9.91
N ASN A 467 13.36 0.84 -8.86
CA ASN A 467 12.95 2.25 -8.83
C ASN A 467 14.13 3.22 -8.60
N GLY A 468 15.31 2.91 -9.15
CA GLY A 468 16.48 3.79 -9.00
C GLY A 468 17.13 3.75 -7.61
N ARG A 469 18.00 4.72 -7.34
CA ARG A 469 18.85 4.81 -6.15
C ARG A 469 19.01 6.24 -5.69
N SER A 470 18.65 6.50 -4.44
CA SER A 470 18.72 7.84 -3.83
C SER A 470 20.13 8.27 -3.42
N ASP A 471 21.11 7.36 -3.45
CA ASP A 471 22.52 7.65 -3.16
C ASP A 471 23.35 8.06 -4.39
N LEU A 472 22.75 8.04 -5.58
CA LEU A 472 23.40 8.45 -6.83
C LEU A 472 22.88 9.82 -7.27
N ASP A 473 23.78 10.81 -7.35
CA ASP A 473 23.46 12.18 -7.79
C ASP A 473 23.36 12.27 -9.34
N THR A 474 22.43 11.49 -9.89
CA THR A 474 22.24 11.32 -11.34
C THR A 474 20.76 11.14 -11.66
N LYS A 475 20.22 12.03 -12.51
CA LYS A 475 18.80 12.09 -12.89
C LYS A 475 18.23 10.78 -13.46
N GLU A 476 19.05 9.96 -14.13
CA GLU A 476 18.63 8.64 -14.66
C GLU A 476 18.18 7.68 -13.55
N TYR A 477 18.88 7.72 -12.41
CA TYR A 477 18.65 6.82 -11.28
C TYR A 477 17.79 7.44 -10.18
N GLU A 478 17.20 8.62 -10.37
CA GLU A 478 16.22 9.17 -9.43
C GLU A 478 15.00 8.23 -9.26
N PRO A 479 14.44 8.13 -8.03
CA PRO A 479 13.19 7.43 -7.79
C PRO A 479 12.01 8.18 -8.40
N LEU A 480 11.13 7.42 -9.04
CA LEU A 480 9.92 7.95 -9.65
C LEU A 480 8.72 7.64 -8.76
N ASN A 481 7.75 8.56 -8.73
CA ASN A 481 6.40 8.24 -8.26
C ASN A 481 5.78 7.15 -9.14
N TYR A 482 4.79 6.43 -8.62
CA TYR A 482 4.20 5.26 -9.29
C TYR A 482 3.76 5.54 -10.74
N ARG A 483 3.15 6.71 -11.02
CA ARG A 483 2.65 7.07 -12.36
C ARG A 483 3.77 7.36 -13.37
N SER A 484 4.87 7.98 -12.93
CA SER A 484 6.06 8.15 -13.77
C SER A 484 6.80 6.84 -13.95
N TRP A 485 6.92 6.02 -12.90
CA TRP A 485 7.52 4.69 -12.99
C TRP A 485 6.82 3.79 -14.03
N GLN A 486 5.49 3.79 -14.05
CA GLN A 486 4.70 3.05 -15.05
C GLN A 486 4.95 3.50 -16.49
N LYS A 487 5.33 4.76 -16.72
CA LYS A 487 5.66 5.28 -18.05
C LYS A 487 7.10 5.01 -18.47
N GLU A 488 8.03 5.12 -17.53
CA GLU A 488 9.46 5.25 -17.81
C GLU A 488 10.26 3.97 -17.49
N LYS A 489 9.94 3.27 -16.39
CA LYS A 489 10.74 2.14 -15.87
C LYS A 489 10.05 0.77 -15.97
N ALA A 490 8.72 0.72 -16.04
CA ALA A 490 7.95 -0.54 -16.12
C ALA A 490 8.35 -1.44 -17.30
N ALA A 491 8.59 -0.87 -18.48
CA ALA A 491 9.00 -1.63 -19.66
C ALA A 491 10.37 -2.30 -19.50
N GLU A 492 11.27 -1.71 -18.71
CA GLU A 492 12.59 -2.28 -18.42
C GLU A 492 12.47 -3.46 -17.46
N VAL A 493 11.67 -3.31 -16.39
CA VAL A 493 11.40 -4.38 -15.43
C VAL A 493 10.68 -5.55 -16.10
N ARG A 494 9.78 -5.31 -17.06
CA ARG A 494 9.20 -6.39 -17.87
C ARG A 494 10.24 -7.17 -18.69
N LYS A 495 11.18 -6.49 -19.36
CA LYS A 495 12.27 -7.15 -20.09
C LYS A 495 13.17 -7.96 -19.16
N LEU A 496 13.51 -7.41 -18.00
CA LEU A 496 14.27 -8.09 -16.94
C LEU A 496 13.57 -9.38 -16.49
N ILE A 497 12.29 -9.33 -16.14
CA ILE A 497 11.53 -10.51 -15.68
C ILE A 497 11.47 -11.57 -16.78
N SER A 498 11.27 -11.16 -18.03
CA SER A 498 11.30 -12.06 -19.18
C SER A 498 12.67 -12.73 -19.35
N PHE A 499 13.78 -11.98 -19.25
CA PHE A 499 15.15 -12.51 -19.25
C PHE A 499 15.38 -13.55 -18.13
N LEU A 500 15.01 -13.22 -16.89
CA LEU A 500 15.16 -14.14 -15.74
C LEU A 500 14.33 -15.42 -15.91
N SER A 501 13.20 -15.35 -16.63
CA SER A 501 12.25 -16.45 -16.85
C SER A 501 12.55 -17.31 -18.08
N GLN A 502 13.63 -17.03 -18.82
CA GLN A 502 14.03 -17.83 -19.98
C GLN A 502 14.61 -19.19 -19.56
N LYS A 503 14.27 -20.26 -20.31
CA LYS A 503 14.64 -21.66 -20.01
C LYS A 503 16.15 -21.97 -19.99
N ASN A 504 16.97 -21.11 -20.59
CA ASN A 504 18.44 -21.13 -20.56
C ASN A 504 19.01 -20.52 -19.27
N ILE A 505 18.28 -19.61 -18.62
CA ILE A 505 18.68 -18.94 -17.37
C ILE A 505 18.10 -19.71 -16.17
N LEU A 506 16.78 -19.79 -16.04
CA LEU A 506 16.10 -20.55 -14.99
C LEU A 506 15.11 -21.56 -15.56
N GLU A 507 15.13 -22.77 -14.99
CA GLU A 507 14.18 -23.83 -15.32
C GLU A 507 12.85 -23.57 -14.57
N ARG A 508 11.76 -23.37 -15.31
CA ARG A 508 10.40 -23.21 -14.75
C ARG A 508 10.04 -24.41 -13.86
N GLY A 509 9.37 -24.19 -12.73
CA GLY A 509 9.15 -25.23 -11.73
C GLY A 509 10.41 -25.66 -10.96
N LYS A 510 11.52 -24.90 -11.02
CA LYS A 510 12.74 -25.11 -10.21
C LYS A 510 13.24 -23.87 -9.48
N PHE A 511 12.50 -22.76 -9.54
CA PHE A 511 12.73 -21.59 -8.70
C PHE A 511 11.42 -21.06 -8.14
N LEU A 512 11.50 -20.37 -7.01
CA LEU A 512 10.35 -19.71 -6.37
C LEU A 512 10.55 -18.20 -6.42
N VAL A 513 9.53 -17.46 -6.84
CA VAL A 513 9.47 -16.01 -6.73
C VAL A 513 8.77 -15.65 -5.42
N VAL A 514 9.48 -14.97 -4.52
CA VAL A 514 8.97 -14.56 -3.22
C VAL A 514 8.71 -13.06 -3.26
N PHE A 515 7.44 -12.66 -3.14
CA PHE A 515 7.04 -11.27 -2.91
C PHE A 515 7.02 -11.01 -1.41
N LEU A 516 7.93 -10.17 -0.92
CA LEU A 516 8.00 -9.75 0.48
C LEU A 516 7.46 -8.32 0.58
N LEU A 517 6.21 -8.20 1.00
CA LEU A 517 5.48 -6.93 1.11
C LEU A 517 5.64 -6.38 2.53
N LEU A 518 6.70 -5.59 2.70
CA LEU A 518 7.09 -4.91 3.94
C LEU A 518 6.36 -3.57 4.13
N SER A 519 5.96 -2.91 3.04
CA SER A 519 5.05 -1.76 3.07
C SER A 519 3.69 -2.11 2.48
N ALA A 520 2.67 -1.29 2.78
CA ALA A 520 1.36 -1.40 2.16
C ALA A 520 1.43 -1.17 0.64
N VAL A 521 0.54 -1.84 -0.11
CA VAL A 521 0.38 -1.70 -1.57
C VAL A 521 -1.06 -1.29 -1.82
N ASP A 522 -1.30 0.04 -1.80
CA ASP A 522 -2.64 0.64 -1.76
C ASP A 522 -3.03 1.35 -3.09
N ASP A 523 -2.12 1.46 -4.07
CA ASP A 523 -2.37 2.05 -5.40
C ASP A 523 -2.29 0.97 -6.50
N CYS A 524 -3.21 1.01 -7.47
CA CYS A 524 -3.15 0.14 -8.64
C CYS A 524 -1.99 0.49 -9.60
N ALA A 525 -1.45 1.72 -9.52
CA ALA A 525 -0.25 2.11 -10.25
C ALA A 525 1.05 1.62 -9.60
N ASP A 526 1.02 1.06 -8.38
CA ASP A 526 2.21 0.61 -7.65
C ASP A 526 3.04 -0.38 -8.49
N PRO A 527 4.38 -0.19 -8.60
CA PRO A 527 5.28 -1.05 -9.36
C PRO A 527 5.20 -2.55 -9.04
N ILE A 528 4.80 -2.92 -7.83
CA ILE A 528 4.66 -4.31 -7.40
C ILE A 528 3.53 -5.01 -8.17
N ASN A 529 2.45 -4.32 -8.53
CA ASN A 529 1.33 -4.90 -9.30
C ASN A 529 1.74 -5.30 -10.73
N GLU A 530 2.53 -4.45 -11.40
CA GLU A 530 3.07 -4.73 -12.74
C GLU A 530 4.09 -5.88 -12.67
N THR A 531 4.94 -5.87 -11.65
CA THR A 531 5.95 -6.92 -11.40
C THR A 531 5.30 -8.28 -11.15
N PHE A 532 4.30 -8.35 -10.29
CA PHE A 532 3.51 -9.55 -10.03
C PHE A 532 2.75 -10.03 -11.27
N SER A 533 2.05 -9.13 -11.96
CA SER A 533 1.35 -9.43 -13.21
C SER A 533 2.28 -10.02 -14.27
N THR A 534 3.53 -9.54 -14.34
CA THR A 534 4.53 -10.02 -15.31
C THR A 534 5.07 -11.39 -14.93
N PHE A 535 5.44 -11.62 -13.66
CA PHE A 535 5.86 -12.95 -13.21
C PHE A 535 4.75 -13.99 -13.37
N TYR A 536 3.50 -13.65 -13.03
CA TYR A 536 2.36 -14.53 -13.22
C TYR A 536 2.19 -14.97 -14.70
N GLN A 537 2.34 -14.03 -15.64
CA GLN A 537 2.28 -14.31 -17.08
C GLN A 537 3.47 -15.14 -17.57
N GLU A 538 4.70 -14.81 -17.15
CA GLU A 538 5.90 -15.53 -17.57
C GLU A 538 5.97 -16.94 -16.98
N LEU A 539 5.54 -17.14 -15.73
CA LEU A 539 5.50 -18.46 -15.09
C LEU A 539 4.30 -19.30 -15.58
N GLY A 540 3.22 -18.65 -16.00
CA GLY A 540 1.99 -19.30 -16.48
C GLY A 540 1.02 -19.67 -15.37
N GLY A 541 1.09 -18.99 -14.21
CA GLY A 541 0.30 -19.28 -13.03
C GLY A 541 0.95 -18.77 -11.74
N ILE A 542 0.33 -19.07 -10.60
CA ILE A 542 0.80 -18.67 -9.26
C ILE A 542 1.62 -19.78 -8.54
N ASP A 543 1.73 -20.96 -9.13
CA ASP A 543 2.34 -22.16 -8.52
C ASP A 543 3.81 -22.00 -8.09
N ASP A 544 4.56 -21.12 -8.74
CA ASP A 544 5.95 -20.77 -8.43
C ASP A 544 6.07 -19.36 -7.79
N ILE A 545 4.97 -18.80 -7.27
CA ILE A 545 4.93 -17.49 -6.59
C ILE A 545 4.48 -17.66 -5.12
N LEU A 546 5.17 -17.03 -4.18
CA LEU A 546 4.84 -16.97 -2.75
C LEU A 546 4.78 -15.51 -2.32
N CYS A 547 3.67 -15.05 -1.76
CA CYS A 547 3.56 -13.71 -1.18
C CYS A 547 3.62 -13.78 0.35
N ILE A 548 4.44 -12.94 0.96
CA ILE A 548 4.56 -12.76 2.41
C ILE A 548 4.22 -11.30 2.69
N CYS A 549 3.07 -11.07 3.33
CA CYS A 549 2.61 -9.75 3.73
C CYS A 549 2.96 -9.51 5.20
N GLU A 550 3.36 -8.28 5.55
CA GLU A 550 3.66 -7.90 6.94
C GLU A 550 2.50 -8.22 7.92
N ASN A 551 1.26 -8.06 7.46
CA ASN A 551 0.05 -8.27 8.26
C ASN A 551 -1.18 -8.58 7.38
N GLU A 552 -2.21 -9.17 7.99
CA GLU A 552 -3.51 -9.51 7.37
C GLU A 552 -4.14 -8.35 6.59
N HIS A 553 -4.04 -7.14 7.11
CA HIS A 553 -4.68 -5.97 6.53
C HIS A 553 -3.92 -5.47 5.26
N THR A 554 -2.59 -5.53 5.24
CA THR A 554 -1.79 -5.36 4.00
C THR A 554 -2.18 -6.42 2.96
N TYR A 555 -2.43 -7.66 3.40
CA TYR A 555 -2.92 -8.72 2.51
C TYR A 555 -4.31 -8.43 1.95
N GLN A 556 -5.27 -7.90 2.72
CA GLN A 556 -6.60 -7.54 2.18
C GLN A 556 -6.49 -6.50 1.06
N LYS A 557 -5.67 -5.46 1.22
CA LYS A 557 -5.42 -4.47 0.15
C LYS A 557 -4.73 -5.06 -1.07
N TRP A 558 -3.72 -5.89 -0.85
CA TRP A 558 -3.06 -6.62 -1.92
C TRP A 558 -4.04 -7.51 -2.71
N LYS A 559 -4.93 -8.23 -2.00
CA LYS A 559 -6.00 -9.07 -2.55
C LYS A 559 -7.01 -8.26 -3.38
N ASP A 560 -7.47 -7.12 -2.86
CA ASP A 560 -8.37 -6.19 -3.57
C ASP A 560 -7.78 -5.70 -4.91
N LEU A 561 -6.45 -5.62 -5.04
CA LEU A 561 -5.78 -5.25 -6.29
C LEU A 561 -5.60 -6.42 -7.26
N GLN A 562 -5.53 -7.66 -6.78
CA GLN A 562 -5.34 -8.86 -7.61
C GLN A 562 -6.66 -9.48 -8.12
N VAL A 563 -7.64 -8.65 -8.52
CA VAL A 563 -8.99 -9.03 -9.04
C VAL A 563 -9.02 -10.00 -10.25
N LYS A 564 -7.87 -10.40 -10.79
CA LYS A 564 -7.75 -11.39 -11.88
C LYS A 564 -7.52 -12.82 -11.39
N LEU A 565 -7.26 -12.99 -10.09
CA LEU A 565 -6.97 -14.28 -9.47
C LEU A 565 -8.15 -14.75 -8.63
N ASP A 566 -8.30 -16.06 -8.54
CA ASP A 566 -9.30 -16.65 -7.65
C ASP A 566 -8.91 -16.41 -6.18
N ILE A 567 -9.93 -16.27 -5.33
CA ILE A 567 -9.75 -15.98 -3.90
C ILE A 567 -8.98 -17.12 -3.21
N GLU A 568 -9.24 -18.36 -3.62
CA GLU A 568 -8.57 -19.57 -3.09
C GLU A 568 -7.07 -19.57 -3.44
N ASP A 569 -6.70 -19.30 -4.69
CA ASP A 569 -5.30 -19.14 -5.12
C ASP A 569 -4.58 -18.04 -4.32
N MET A 570 -5.23 -16.88 -4.18
CA MET A 570 -4.69 -15.75 -3.41
C MET A 570 -4.56 -16.06 -1.93
N GLU A 571 -5.49 -16.81 -1.35
CA GLU A 571 -5.37 -17.28 0.03
C GLU A 571 -4.23 -18.29 0.13
N ASP A 572 -4.22 -19.38 -0.64
CA ASP A 572 -3.25 -20.48 -0.56
C ASP A 572 -1.79 -20.05 -0.81
N ARG A 573 -1.56 -19.02 -1.63
CA ARG A 573 -0.20 -18.55 -1.97
C ARG A 573 0.29 -17.37 -1.14
N CYS A 574 -0.55 -16.83 -0.23
CA CYS A 574 -0.18 -15.74 0.68
C CYS A 574 0.05 -16.21 2.13
N ILE A 575 1.02 -15.59 2.80
CA ILE A 575 1.27 -15.66 4.24
C ILE A 575 0.99 -14.27 4.82
N PHE A 576 0.13 -14.19 5.83
CA PHE A 576 -0.34 -12.90 6.37
C PHE A 576 -0.77 -12.95 7.85
N ASN A 577 -0.94 -14.14 8.43
CA ASN A 577 -1.22 -14.33 9.86
C ASN A 577 0.05 -14.42 10.72
N LEU A 578 1.24 -14.32 10.11
CA LEU A 578 2.53 -14.30 10.79
C LEU A 578 3.17 -12.92 10.69
N ASP A 579 3.53 -12.35 11.84
CA ASP A 579 4.46 -11.22 11.88
C ASP A 579 5.86 -11.63 11.37
N ILE A 580 6.67 -10.64 10.99
CA ILE A 580 7.99 -10.88 10.39
C ILE A 580 8.95 -11.64 11.33
N LYS A 581 8.81 -11.48 12.66
CA LYS A 581 9.55 -12.23 13.69
C LYS A 581 9.26 -13.73 13.58
N LYS A 582 7.99 -14.12 13.47
CA LYS A 582 7.55 -15.50 13.27
C LYS A 582 7.93 -16.06 11.90
N VAL A 583 7.86 -15.25 10.84
CA VAL A 583 8.33 -15.65 9.49
C VAL A 583 9.82 -16.00 9.54
N ASN A 584 10.66 -15.11 10.08
CA ASN A 584 12.10 -15.32 10.22
C ASN A 584 12.43 -16.59 11.01
N GLY A 585 11.90 -16.72 12.23
CA GLY A 585 12.12 -17.91 13.07
C GLY A 585 11.61 -19.21 12.42
N THR A 586 10.56 -19.14 11.60
CA THR A 586 10.03 -20.29 10.85
C THR A 586 10.98 -20.71 9.72
N ILE A 587 11.50 -19.76 8.96
CA ILE A 587 12.40 -20.04 7.82
C ILE A 587 13.79 -20.48 8.32
N LEU A 588 14.36 -19.81 9.33
CA LEU A 588 15.64 -20.20 9.92
C LEU A 588 15.63 -21.64 10.45
N LYS A 589 14.50 -22.10 11.01
CA LYS A 589 14.32 -23.48 11.47
C LYS A 589 14.30 -24.53 10.34
N LEU A 590 14.19 -24.13 9.08
CA LEU A 590 14.23 -25.03 7.91
C LEU A 590 15.65 -25.32 7.41
N LYS A 591 16.67 -24.63 7.92
CA LYS A 591 18.07 -24.97 7.67
C LYS A 591 18.47 -26.21 8.47
N SER A 592 19.14 -27.17 7.84
CA SER A 592 19.53 -28.42 8.49
C SER A 592 20.68 -28.21 9.48
N MET A 593 20.46 -28.53 10.76
CA MET A 593 21.50 -28.45 11.80
C MET A 593 22.55 -29.59 11.74
N ILE A 594 22.48 -30.47 10.73
CA ILE A 594 23.15 -31.80 10.76
C ILE A 594 24.62 -31.77 10.28
N LYS A 595 25.11 -30.61 9.80
CA LYS A 595 26.55 -30.37 9.59
C LYS A 595 26.90 -28.99 10.12
N SER A 596 28.12 -28.82 10.64
CA SER A 596 28.69 -27.49 10.85
C SER A 596 28.64 -26.73 9.53
N SER A 597 27.77 -25.72 9.45
CA SER A 597 27.66 -24.84 8.28
C SER A 597 28.88 -23.92 8.13
N HIS A 598 29.74 -23.87 9.14
CA HIS A 598 31.03 -23.20 9.05
C HIS A 598 32.00 -24.06 8.25
N LEU A 599 32.52 -23.45 7.19
CA LEU A 599 33.61 -23.95 6.38
C LEU A 599 34.93 -23.56 7.05
N PHE A 600 35.85 -24.51 7.21
CA PHE A 600 37.11 -24.28 7.92
C PHE A 600 38.31 -24.33 6.97
N LEU A 601 39.14 -23.29 7.01
CA LEU A 601 40.46 -23.28 6.37
C LEU A 601 41.54 -23.71 7.37
N PRO A 602 42.55 -24.49 6.94
CA PRO A 602 43.69 -24.82 7.78
C PRO A 602 44.55 -23.59 8.08
N SER A 603 45.10 -23.53 9.29
CA SER A 603 45.98 -22.46 9.78
C SER A 603 47.21 -23.07 10.48
N GLN A 604 48.10 -22.22 10.99
CA GLN A 604 49.35 -22.65 11.63
C GLN A 604 49.10 -23.55 12.86
N GLY A 605 50.02 -24.49 13.11
CA GLY A 605 49.96 -25.35 14.30
C GLY A 605 48.75 -26.30 14.36
N SER A 606 48.24 -26.76 13.20
CA SER A 606 47.03 -27.59 13.09
C SER A 606 45.74 -26.92 13.60
N SER A 607 45.74 -25.60 13.76
CA SER A 607 44.52 -24.82 14.00
C SER A 607 43.71 -24.63 12.71
N THR A 608 42.46 -24.18 12.85
CA THR A 608 41.59 -23.83 11.72
C THR A 608 40.95 -22.47 11.94
N ILE A 609 40.68 -21.75 10.85
CA ILE A 609 39.92 -20.50 10.83
C ILE A 609 38.63 -20.68 10.04
N ILE A 610 37.56 -19.95 10.42
CA ILE A 610 36.28 -19.99 9.71
C ILE A 610 36.39 -19.15 8.44
N LEU A 611 36.11 -19.76 7.28
CA LEU A 611 35.84 -19.07 6.03
C LEU A 611 34.44 -18.47 6.10
N GLN A 612 34.32 -17.13 6.04
CA GLN A 612 33.02 -16.48 5.99
C GLN A 612 32.42 -16.65 4.58
N GLU A 613 31.10 -16.75 4.48
CA GLU A 613 30.43 -16.90 3.18
C GLU A 613 30.71 -15.71 2.27
N LYS A 614 30.86 -14.50 2.84
CA LYS A 614 31.25 -13.26 2.15
C LYS A 614 32.60 -13.38 1.44
N ASP A 615 33.61 -13.98 2.07
CA ASP A 615 34.95 -14.14 1.49
C ASP A 615 34.92 -15.14 0.33
N LYS A 616 34.15 -16.21 0.49
CA LYS A 616 33.89 -17.23 -0.55
C LYS A 616 33.14 -16.64 -1.75
N GLU A 617 32.19 -15.73 -1.54
CA GLU A 617 31.48 -15.02 -2.61
C GLU A 617 32.36 -13.98 -3.34
N VAL A 618 33.38 -13.43 -2.68
CA VAL A 618 34.42 -12.62 -3.34
C VAL A 618 35.33 -13.52 -4.19
N MET A 619 35.67 -14.71 -3.72
CA MET A 619 36.52 -15.69 -4.40
C MET A 619 35.75 -16.56 -5.44
N SER A 620 34.82 -15.97 -6.21
CA SER A 620 33.90 -16.71 -7.09
C SER A 620 34.57 -17.58 -8.18
N CYS A 621 35.82 -17.27 -8.54
CA CYS A 621 36.63 -18.06 -9.47
C CYS A 621 37.24 -19.34 -8.86
N LEU A 622 37.18 -19.54 -7.53
CA LEU A 622 37.85 -20.63 -6.82
C LEU A 622 36.84 -21.65 -6.26
N ASP A 623 37.11 -22.95 -6.48
CA ASP A 623 36.44 -24.02 -5.73
C ASP A 623 37.26 -24.32 -4.46
N ILE A 624 36.92 -23.66 -3.37
CA ILE A 624 37.57 -23.83 -2.07
C ILE A 624 37.02 -25.09 -1.40
N LEU A 625 37.92 -26.02 -1.06
CA LEU A 625 37.59 -27.29 -0.41
C LEU A 625 38.11 -27.27 1.02
N CYS A 626 37.20 -27.32 1.99
CA CYS A 626 37.49 -26.98 3.37
C CYS A 626 37.92 -28.18 4.22
N ALA A 627 38.59 -27.94 5.35
CA ALA A 627 39.15 -28.99 6.21
C ALA A 627 38.09 -30.03 6.63
N ASN A 628 36.91 -29.56 7.06
CA ASN A 628 35.77 -30.39 7.42
C ASN A 628 35.10 -31.12 6.23
N GLU A 629 35.37 -30.70 4.99
CA GLU A 629 34.95 -31.42 3.78
C GLU A 629 35.97 -32.50 3.38
N CYS A 630 37.24 -32.35 3.80
CA CYS A 630 38.30 -33.35 3.64
C CYS A 630 38.23 -34.49 4.68
N GLU A 631 37.50 -34.31 5.78
CA GLU A 631 37.34 -35.29 6.86
C GLU A 631 36.39 -36.47 6.50
N GLU A 632 35.53 -36.36 5.48
CA GLU A 632 34.77 -37.51 4.97
C GLU A 632 35.71 -38.46 4.16
N THR A 633 36.36 -39.39 4.87
CA THR A 633 37.42 -40.28 4.37
C THR A 633 37.06 -41.25 3.22
N ASP A 634 35.83 -41.23 2.69
CA ASP A 634 35.51 -41.97 1.46
C ASP A 634 35.87 -41.15 0.21
N TRP A 635 37.10 -41.36 -0.26
CA TRP A 635 37.62 -40.76 -1.49
C TRP A 635 36.71 -40.98 -2.72
N ARG A 636 35.89 -42.03 -2.75
CA ARG A 636 34.95 -42.29 -3.86
C ARG A 636 33.76 -41.34 -3.82
N LYS A 637 33.31 -41.00 -2.61
CA LYS A 637 32.31 -39.95 -2.33
C LYS A 637 32.88 -38.57 -2.64
N MET A 638 34.10 -38.26 -2.17
CA MET A 638 34.78 -37.00 -2.49
C MET A 638 34.98 -36.82 -3.99
N LYS A 639 35.41 -37.87 -4.71
CA LYS A 639 35.55 -37.87 -6.18
C LYS A 639 34.19 -37.77 -6.91
N ARG A 640 33.10 -38.28 -6.33
CA ARG A 640 31.73 -38.04 -6.81
C ARG A 640 31.28 -36.60 -6.59
N ASN A 641 31.52 -36.01 -5.43
CA ASN A 641 31.15 -34.63 -5.12
C ASN A 641 31.92 -33.64 -6.00
N LEU A 642 33.23 -33.84 -6.15
CA LEU A 642 34.07 -33.09 -7.10
C LEU A 642 33.61 -33.25 -8.55
N LYS A 643 33.24 -34.47 -8.98
CA LYS A 643 32.63 -34.67 -10.31
C LYS A 643 31.29 -33.97 -10.43
N ASN A 644 30.42 -34.04 -9.43
CA ASN A 644 29.10 -33.43 -9.45
C ASN A 644 29.19 -31.90 -9.49
N SER A 645 30.07 -31.27 -8.70
CA SER A 645 30.34 -29.83 -8.77
C SER A 645 30.87 -29.43 -10.17
N ARG A 646 31.90 -30.14 -10.67
CA ARG A 646 32.44 -29.89 -12.02
C ARG A 646 31.43 -30.15 -13.14
N GLN A 647 30.52 -31.12 -12.98
CA GLN A 647 29.45 -31.42 -13.94
C GLN A 647 28.30 -30.42 -13.84
N HIS A 648 28.04 -29.86 -12.65
CA HIS A 648 27.09 -28.76 -12.48
C HIS A 648 27.59 -27.52 -13.22
N LYS A 649 28.85 -27.13 -13.01
CA LYS A 649 29.52 -26.06 -13.76
C LYS A 649 29.59 -26.37 -15.26
N ARG A 650 29.99 -27.59 -15.65
CA ARG A 650 30.00 -27.97 -17.08
C ARG A 650 28.62 -27.89 -17.71
N ASN A 651 27.56 -28.36 -17.06
CA ASN A 651 26.21 -28.33 -17.63
C ASN A 651 25.63 -26.90 -17.74
N THR A 652 26.14 -25.92 -16.97
CA THR A 652 25.88 -24.49 -17.23
C THR A 652 26.68 -23.94 -18.42
N PHE A 653 27.88 -24.47 -18.70
CA PHE A 653 28.72 -24.05 -19.84
C PHE A 653 28.48 -24.81 -21.15
N THR A 654 27.96 -26.04 -21.14
CA THR A 654 27.82 -26.89 -22.33
C THR A 654 26.40 -26.91 -22.92
N LYS A 655 25.63 -25.83 -22.71
CA LYS A 655 24.36 -25.58 -23.42
C LYS A 655 24.50 -24.55 -24.56
N GLU A 656 25.73 -24.16 -24.89
CA GLU A 656 26.02 -23.44 -26.13
C GLU A 656 26.02 -24.39 -27.34
N GLU A 657 25.64 -23.85 -28.49
CA GLU A 657 25.18 -24.65 -29.64
C GLU A 657 26.31 -25.40 -30.37
N LYS A 658 25.94 -26.55 -30.95
CA LYS A 658 26.79 -27.25 -31.91
C LYS A 658 26.90 -26.45 -33.21
N LEU A 659 28.01 -25.73 -33.40
CA LEU A 659 28.41 -25.30 -34.73
C LEU A 659 28.90 -26.50 -35.56
N PRO A 660 28.50 -26.61 -36.85
CA PRO A 660 28.86 -27.75 -37.70
C PRO A 660 30.27 -27.59 -38.26
N GLY A 661 31.26 -28.19 -37.59
CA GLY A 661 32.65 -28.21 -38.05
C GLY A 661 33.44 -29.29 -37.34
N GLY A 662 33.67 -30.42 -38.00
CA GLY A 662 34.36 -31.56 -37.39
C GLY A 662 35.88 -31.35 -37.33
N ILE A 663 36.44 -31.26 -36.12
CA ILE A 663 37.84 -31.57 -35.86
C ILE A 663 37.89 -32.53 -34.67
N SER A 664 38.42 -33.73 -34.91
CA SER A 664 38.70 -34.71 -33.86
C SER A 664 40.03 -34.35 -33.19
N ILE A 665 40.03 -34.15 -31.87
CA ILE A 665 41.27 -34.03 -31.09
C ILE A 665 41.45 -35.32 -30.31
N SER A 666 42.58 -35.98 -30.56
CA SER A 666 42.94 -37.29 -30.05
C SER A 666 43.17 -37.31 -28.54
N GLN A 667 42.98 -38.50 -27.95
CA GLN A 667 43.34 -38.76 -26.56
C GLN A 667 44.84 -38.58 -26.35
N VAL A 668 45.22 -37.74 -25.38
CA VAL A 668 46.58 -37.72 -24.83
C VAL A 668 46.58 -38.56 -23.54
N ASN A 669 47.46 -39.57 -23.49
CA ASN A 669 47.59 -40.49 -22.36
C ASN A 669 48.18 -39.78 -21.12
N PRO A 670 47.72 -40.12 -19.90
CA PRO A 670 48.23 -39.53 -18.66
C PRO A 670 49.49 -40.27 -18.18
N SER A 671 50.67 -39.81 -18.62
CA SER A 671 51.95 -40.26 -18.05
C SER A 671 52.99 -39.14 -18.11
N GLN A 672 53.61 -38.86 -16.95
CA GLN A 672 54.61 -37.80 -16.67
C GLN A 672 54.04 -36.37 -16.45
N GLY A 673 54.64 -35.65 -15.50
CA GLY A 673 54.39 -34.22 -15.25
C GLY A 673 54.05 -33.86 -13.80
N HIS A 674 55.04 -33.33 -13.07
CA HIS A 674 54.98 -32.85 -11.68
C HIS A 674 53.71 -32.05 -11.29
N LEU A 675 53.17 -32.31 -10.10
CA LEU A 675 52.44 -31.27 -9.35
C LEU A 675 53.45 -30.27 -8.76
N SER A 676 53.45 -29.03 -9.25
CA SER A 676 53.97 -27.89 -8.51
C SER A 676 53.05 -27.59 -7.32
N ARG A 677 53.59 -27.64 -6.10
CA ARG A 677 52.95 -27.04 -4.92
C ARG A 677 53.25 -25.55 -4.93
N GLU A 678 52.34 -24.74 -5.45
CA GLU A 678 52.34 -23.30 -5.18
C GLU A 678 51.60 -23.05 -3.86
N THR A 679 52.38 -22.86 -2.81
CA THR A 679 51.88 -22.51 -1.48
C THR A 679 51.81 -21.00 -1.38
N PHE A 680 50.63 -20.41 -1.59
CA PHE A 680 50.42 -18.98 -1.31
C PHE A 680 50.22 -18.78 0.19
N THR A 681 51.29 -18.40 0.89
CA THR A 681 51.20 -17.76 2.21
C THR A 681 50.88 -16.28 2.04
N MET A 682 49.69 -15.85 2.45
CA MET A 682 49.43 -14.44 2.75
C MET A 682 50.17 -14.06 4.05
N HIS A 683 50.73 -12.86 4.06
CA HIS A 683 51.25 -12.17 5.25
C HIS A 683 50.24 -11.13 5.74
#